data_AF-A0A5J6U811-F1
#
_entry.id   AF-A0A5J6U811-F1
#
_cell.length_a   1.000
_cell.length_b   1.000
_cell.length_c   1.000
_cell.angle_alpha   90.00
_cell.angle_beta   90.00
_cell.angle_gamma   90.00
#
_symmetry.space_group_name_H-M   'P 1'
#
loop_
_entity.id
_entity.type
_entity.pdbx_description
1 polymer ?
#
loop_
_entity_poly.entity_id
_entity_poly.type
_entity_poly.pdbx_seq_one_letter_code
_entity_poly.pdbx_strand_id
1 'polypeptide(L)'
;MSPASRSSFRWWEIVGCDRSNAGVRAVTSDPGGRSAVRTGPLPVTWITTQSGAKRNICVTSVASSRLRGRFRVDSGEASVDSNSDPVPRFFVGTDVGGTFTDLVVLRDGRPPRLFKSPTTPDDRSEGVVNALRLAAESYGMDLPGFCAAIGYFAHGTTAATNALIERKGAPTALLTTRGFSDTMLIQRSMTSWVGMGAATGHYSRRRNPEQIVPRSRIAEITERIDAAGAEIVALDEAEARATLRRLRAEGVRALAVSFLWSFVNGAHEERVARIIEEEWPEAYSTLSHEVAPVIGEYERSATTVVNSYLGPVIRDYIAGLEGRLRSTGFTGDFSIMDSGGGVMRAEDAARRASSMLTSGPAGGVLASTALAARLGHPNVITSDMGGTSFDVGLIIDGEPLVERISEVGDLHLALPRIKVTAIGAGGGSLAAVDESGVLVVGPESAGSVPGPACYGRGGDRPTVTDADVVLGIIDPERFLGGRMPLERSLAEKAIRTHIAEPLGLGVEEAAAGIRRVADNQMADLLRKVTVGQGHDPRDFVVYAYGGAGPTHAYAYTEAAGIATLVVPPTSTVHSAYGTVTSDRYRAVQTTEVHRTPPGADDPAAHLDAGRITESFDALAERCLADLDGDRRARLSRVAYLKFRRQSHELPLPVPDGPVTTGVLRELIGEFRAAYERIYGAGTALLGAGVEIHTLRVEGRVKVSDVREGPYPGSADPDASLIGEREVHFPETGRIATRVYRGEGLGAGAALRGPAILEFAGTTVVIGPSQTLHVDQRNNLVIDCKGEA
;
A
#
# COMPACT_ATOMS: atom_id res chain seq x y z
N MET A 1 -37.47 19.57 54.74
CA MET A 1 -38.95 19.69 54.72
C MET A 1 -39.47 18.90 53.52
N SER A 2 -40.25 17.85 53.80
CA SER A 2 -41.13 17.10 52.87
C SER A 2 -42.48 17.86 52.71
N PRO A 3 -43.43 17.56 51.77
CA PRO A 3 -44.07 16.26 51.42
C PRO A 3 -44.09 15.94 49.89
N ALA A 4 -44.01 14.67 49.41
CA ALA A 4 -45.02 13.60 49.26
C ALA A 4 -46.19 13.94 48.29
N SER A 5 -46.69 13.12 47.34
CA SER A 5 -46.96 11.66 47.25
C SER A 5 -47.32 11.22 45.79
N ARG A 6 -46.85 10.07 45.25
CA ARG A 6 -47.55 8.76 44.97
C ARG A 6 -48.87 8.82 44.14
N SER A 7 -49.28 7.92 43.24
CA SER A 7 -48.88 6.55 42.80
C SER A 7 -49.93 6.00 41.80
N SER A 8 -49.57 5.03 40.92
CA SER A 8 -50.34 3.76 40.74
C SER A 8 -49.65 2.77 39.78
N PHE A 9 -49.51 1.54 40.27
CA PHE A 9 -48.99 0.29 39.68
C PHE A 9 -50.01 -0.45 38.79
N ARG A 10 -49.55 -1.39 37.93
CA ARG A 10 -49.87 -2.85 38.01
C ARG A 10 -49.14 -3.71 36.95
N TRP A 11 -48.93 -4.98 37.30
CA TRP A 11 -48.26 -6.10 36.58
C TRP A 11 -49.26 -7.16 36.04
N TRP A 12 -48.73 -8.15 35.29
CA TRP A 12 -49.27 -9.46 34.80
C TRP A 12 -49.97 -9.41 33.42
N GLU A 13 -49.93 -10.40 32.51
CA GLU A 13 -49.69 -11.86 32.56
C GLU A 13 -49.51 -12.41 31.12
N ILE A 14 -48.84 -13.58 30.96
CA ILE A 14 -48.75 -14.35 29.70
C ILE A 14 -49.95 -15.30 29.60
N VAL A 15 -50.60 -15.40 28.43
CA VAL A 15 -51.53 -16.48 28.05
C VAL A 15 -51.17 -16.97 26.64
N GLY A 16 -51.06 -18.30 26.45
CA GLY A 16 -50.59 -18.94 25.23
C GLY A 16 -51.67 -19.57 24.31
N CYS A 17 -51.18 -20.46 23.41
CA CYS A 17 -51.87 -21.39 22.49
C CYS A 17 -52.61 -20.79 21.27
N ASP A 18 -52.75 -21.39 20.08
CA ASP A 18 -52.20 -22.61 19.42
C ASP A 18 -52.52 -22.50 17.89
N ARG A 19 -51.88 -23.36 17.10
CA ARG A 19 -52.00 -23.72 15.66
C ARG A 19 -53.31 -23.45 14.91
N SER A 20 -53.21 -23.12 13.61
CA SER A 20 -53.65 -24.02 12.51
C SER A 20 -53.56 -23.38 11.10
N ASN A 21 -53.23 -24.24 10.12
CA ASN A 21 -53.29 -24.03 8.67
C ASN A 21 -54.63 -23.49 8.16
N ALA A 22 -54.60 -22.55 7.20
CA ALA A 22 -55.54 -22.53 6.09
C ALA A 22 -54.99 -21.66 4.94
N GLY A 23 -54.78 -22.27 3.78
CA GLY A 23 -54.34 -21.59 2.57
C GLY A 23 -55.44 -20.76 1.91
N VAL A 24 -55.03 -19.73 1.18
CA VAL A 24 -55.86 -19.06 0.17
C VAL A 24 -55.04 -18.98 -1.12
N ARG A 25 -55.60 -19.54 -2.20
CA ARG A 25 -55.08 -19.47 -3.57
C ARG A 25 -55.43 -18.10 -4.17
N ALA A 26 -54.46 -17.43 -4.79
CA ALA A 26 -54.72 -16.38 -5.77
C ALA A 26 -54.40 -16.93 -7.17
N VAL A 27 -55.39 -16.88 -8.05
CA VAL A 27 -55.29 -17.17 -9.49
C VAL A 27 -55.05 -15.84 -10.19
N THR A 28 -53.98 -15.74 -10.97
CA THR A 28 -53.81 -14.64 -11.94
C THR A 28 -53.55 -15.23 -13.31
N SER A 29 -54.50 -14.98 -14.21
CA SER A 29 -54.41 -15.21 -15.65
C SER A 29 -53.52 -14.15 -16.30
N ASP A 30 -52.56 -14.57 -17.10
CA ASP A 30 -51.83 -13.73 -18.04
C ASP A 30 -52.04 -14.28 -19.46
N PRO A 31 -52.42 -13.46 -20.47
CA PRO A 31 -52.63 -13.94 -21.82
C PRO A 31 -51.30 -13.92 -22.59
N GLY A 32 -50.60 -15.04 -22.62
CA GLY A 32 -49.40 -15.18 -23.45
C GLY A 32 -48.57 -16.39 -23.06
N GLY A 33 -48.87 -17.55 -23.62
CA GLY A 33 -48.16 -18.79 -23.31
C GLY A 33 -46.68 -18.76 -23.66
N ARG A 34 -45.82 -19.15 -22.72
CA ARG A 34 -44.98 -20.37 -22.77
C ARG A 34 -44.22 -20.54 -21.45
N SER A 35 -44.11 -21.80 -21.08
CA SER A 35 -43.64 -22.41 -19.84
C SER A 35 -42.15 -22.22 -19.52
N ALA A 36 -41.81 -22.06 -18.23
CA ALA A 36 -40.81 -22.89 -17.55
C ALA A 36 -40.86 -22.65 -16.02
N VAL A 37 -40.89 -23.75 -15.27
CA VAL A 37 -40.85 -23.83 -13.80
C VAL A 37 -39.41 -23.70 -13.31
N ARG A 38 -39.16 -22.87 -12.29
CA ARG A 38 -38.02 -23.04 -11.36
C ARG A 38 -38.40 -22.60 -9.96
N THR A 39 -38.12 -23.49 -9.01
CA THR A 39 -38.36 -23.42 -7.56
C THR A 39 -37.16 -22.84 -6.83
N GLY A 40 -37.39 -22.02 -5.79
CA GLY A 40 -36.36 -21.59 -4.82
C GLY A 40 -36.85 -20.44 -3.92
N PRO A 41 -36.54 -20.43 -2.61
CA PRO A 41 -37.16 -19.51 -1.64
C PRO A 41 -36.46 -18.15 -1.61
N LEU A 42 -37.23 -17.07 -1.46
CA LEU A 42 -36.73 -15.74 -1.08
C LEU A 42 -37.30 -15.37 0.30
N PRO A 43 -36.48 -14.86 1.24
CA PRO A 43 -36.91 -14.52 2.58
C PRO A 43 -37.67 -13.19 2.60
N VAL A 44 -38.86 -13.19 3.23
CA VAL A 44 -39.59 -11.97 3.59
C VAL A 44 -39.12 -11.54 4.98
N THR A 45 -38.51 -10.37 5.08
CA THR A 45 -38.22 -9.74 6.38
C THR A 45 -39.31 -8.72 6.68
N TRP A 46 -39.96 -8.85 7.82
CA TRP A 46 -40.94 -7.89 8.32
C TRP A 46 -40.22 -6.68 8.93
N ILE A 47 -40.50 -5.48 8.42
CA ILE A 47 -40.12 -4.23 9.10
C ILE A 47 -41.28 -3.83 10.01
N THR A 48 -41.09 -3.97 11.31
CA THR A 48 -41.91 -3.29 12.33
C THR A 48 -41.27 -1.95 12.63
N THR A 49 -41.94 -0.84 12.33
CA THR A 49 -41.52 0.50 12.78
C THR A 49 -42.30 0.86 14.05
N GLN A 50 -41.61 0.86 15.19
CA GLN A 50 -41.98 1.73 16.31
C GLN A 50 -41.13 2.99 16.19
N SER A 51 -41.70 4.05 15.63
CA SER A 51 -41.22 5.40 15.92
C SER A 51 -42.42 6.32 16.11
N GLY A 52 -42.51 6.91 17.29
CA GLY A 52 -43.39 8.03 17.55
C GLY A 52 -42.85 9.28 16.85
N ALA A 53 -43.76 9.96 16.16
CA ALA A 53 -43.74 11.37 15.77
C ALA A 53 -43.25 11.76 14.35
N LYS A 54 -44.27 11.94 13.49
CA LYS A 54 -44.58 13.09 12.61
C LYS A 54 -43.66 13.39 11.42
N ARG A 55 -44.17 13.14 10.19
CA ARG A 55 -44.81 14.16 9.31
C ARG A 55 -45.36 13.54 8.02
N ASN A 56 -46.32 14.24 7.43
CA ASN A 56 -47.33 13.79 6.44
C ASN A 56 -46.75 13.39 5.07
N ILE A 57 -47.22 12.26 4.52
CA ILE A 57 -47.16 11.95 3.09
C ILE A 57 -48.60 11.82 2.59
N CYS A 58 -48.97 12.70 1.66
CA CYS A 58 -50.24 12.66 0.93
C CYS A 58 -50.03 11.76 -0.30
N VAL A 59 -50.79 10.67 -0.38
CA VAL A 59 -50.83 9.78 -1.54
C VAL A 59 -52.06 10.14 -2.37
N THR A 60 -51.88 10.51 -3.64
CA THR A 60 -52.99 10.55 -4.60
C THR A 60 -52.62 9.78 -5.86
N SER A 61 -53.32 8.67 -6.06
CA SER A 61 -53.39 7.88 -7.29
C SER A 61 -54.14 8.66 -8.37
N VAL A 62 -53.69 8.57 -9.63
CA VAL A 62 -54.56 8.89 -10.77
C VAL A 62 -54.36 7.86 -11.88
N ALA A 63 -55.43 7.13 -12.17
CA ALA A 63 -55.68 6.51 -13.46
C ALA A 63 -57.05 6.99 -13.94
N SER A 64 -57.10 7.73 -15.05
CA SER A 64 -58.21 7.69 -16.01
C SER A 64 -57.96 8.63 -17.19
N SER A 65 -58.50 8.23 -18.33
CA SER A 65 -58.25 8.68 -19.69
C SER A 65 -59.30 9.68 -20.21
N ARG A 66 -58.96 10.31 -21.35
CA ARG A 66 -59.80 10.87 -22.44
C ARG A 66 -60.00 12.40 -22.56
N LEU A 67 -59.56 12.86 -23.74
CA LEU A 67 -60.19 13.78 -24.72
C LEU A 67 -60.08 15.31 -24.57
N ARG A 68 -59.46 15.88 -25.63
CA ARG A 68 -59.72 17.13 -26.38
C ARG A 68 -59.51 18.48 -25.69
N GLY A 69 -58.71 19.33 -26.37
CA GLY A 69 -58.94 20.78 -26.39
C GLY A 69 -57.66 21.60 -26.40
N ARG A 70 -57.38 22.23 -27.55
CA ARG A 70 -56.32 23.23 -27.75
C ARG A 70 -56.51 24.41 -26.80
N PHE A 71 -55.46 24.84 -26.11
CA PHE A 71 -55.17 26.27 -25.90
C PHE A 71 -53.65 26.47 -25.93
N ARG A 72 -53.22 27.27 -26.91
CA ARG A 72 -51.86 27.77 -27.08
C ARG A 72 -51.91 29.24 -26.66
N VAL A 73 -51.13 29.61 -25.66
CA VAL A 73 -50.76 31.00 -25.40
C VAL A 73 -49.24 31.02 -25.30
N ASP A 74 -48.65 31.66 -26.28
CA ASP A 74 -47.23 31.92 -26.46
C ASP A 74 -46.84 33.13 -25.62
N SER A 75 -45.82 33.03 -24.78
CA SER A 75 -45.06 34.19 -24.32
C SER A 75 -43.71 33.77 -23.71
N GLY A 76 -42.66 33.84 -24.53
CA GLY A 76 -41.29 34.14 -24.08
C GLY A 76 -40.41 32.95 -23.73
N GLU A 77 -39.88 32.25 -24.74
CA GLU A 77 -38.67 31.43 -24.58
C GLU A 77 -37.46 32.35 -24.32
N ALA A 78 -37.00 32.39 -23.08
CA ALA A 78 -35.57 32.45 -22.81
C ALA A 78 -35.12 30.99 -22.66
N SER A 79 -34.54 30.43 -23.72
CA SER A 79 -33.86 29.15 -23.68
C SER A 79 -32.66 29.27 -22.74
N VAL A 80 -32.85 28.88 -21.48
CA VAL A 80 -31.70 28.48 -20.66
C VAL A 80 -31.27 27.14 -21.24
N ASP A 81 -30.17 27.16 -21.98
CA ASP A 81 -29.45 25.97 -22.41
C ASP A 81 -29.26 25.05 -21.18
N SER A 82 -30.09 24.02 -21.06
CA SER A 82 -29.93 22.97 -20.06
C SER A 82 -28.90 21.93 -20.52
N ASN A 83 -27.87 22.39 -21.24
CA ASN A 83 -26.80 21.57 -21.80
C ASN A 83 -25.46 21.94 -21.12
N SER A 84 -25.47 22.10 -19.80
CA SER A 84 -24.25 21.88 -19.03
C SER A 84 -24.13 20.38 -18.82
N ASP A 85 -23.23 19.73 -19.55
CA ASP A 85 -22.70 18.43 -19.15
C ASP A 85 -22.45 18.47 -17.62
N PRO A 86 -22.82 17.42 -16.86
CA PRO A 86 -22.48 17.38 -15.44
C PRO A 86 -20.99 17.67 -15.30
N VAL A 87 -20.65 18.62 -14.42
CA VAL A 87 -19.26 19.03 -14.18
C VAL A 87 -18.42 17.76 -14.05
N PRO A 88 -17.39 17.56 -14.89
CA PRO A 88 -16.70 16.29 -14.96
C PRO A 88 -16.07 15.97 -13.61
N ARG A 89 -16.54 14.90 -12.96
CA ARG A 89 -16.00 14.47 -11.67
C ARG A 89 -14.64 13.81 -11.88
N PHE A 90 -13.59 14.45 -11.38
CA PHE A 90 -12.23 13.91 -11.42
C PHE A 90 -11.91 13.12 -10.16
N PHE A 91 -11.10 12.07 -10.33
CA PHE A 91 -10.48 11.33 -9.24
C PHE A 91 -8.97 11.48 -9.41
N VAL A 92 -8.30 11.99 -8.38
CA VAL A 92 -6.89 12.35 -8.46
C VAL A 92 -6.08 11.53 -7.47
N GLY A 93 -5.04 10.88 -7.99
CA GLY A 93 -4.04 10.17 -7.20
C GLY A 93 -2.73 10.92 -7.24
N THR A 94 -2.02 10.97 -6.12
CA THR A 94 -0.67 11.53 -6.06
C THR A 94 0.26 10.62 -5.28
N ASP A 95 1.54 10.64 -5.63
CA ASP A 95 2.61 10.05 -4.84
C ASP A 95 3.81 10.99 -4.82
N VAL A 96 4.30 11.32 -3.63
CA VAL A 96 5.43 12.23 -3.44
C VAL A 96 6.69 11.43 -3.08
N GLY A 97 7.52 11.21 -4.11
CA GLY A 97 8.84 10.62 -3.98
C GLY A 97 9.95 11.66 -3.71
N GLY A 98 11.19 11.19 -3.65
CA GLY A 98 12.37 12.03 -3.39
C GLY A 98 12.74 12.97 -4.55
N THR A 99 12.53 12.53 -5.80
CA THR A 99 12.91 13.28 -7.01
C THR A 99 11.72 14.03 -7.63
N PHE A 100 10.57 13.35 -7.74
CA PHE A 100 9.39 13.87 -8.41
C PHE A 100 8.11 13.61 -7.60
N THR A 101 7.15 14.50 -7.80
CA THR A 101 5.76 14.35 -7.40
C THR A 101 4.95 13.86 -8.61
N ASP A 102 4.38 12.68 -8.46
CA ASP A 102 3.60 12.01 -9.48
C ASP A 102 2.11 12.27 -9.25
N LEU A 103 1.38 12.54 -10.33
CA LEU A 103 -0.05 12.79 -10.28
C LEU A 103 -0.75 12.08 -11.44
N VAL A 104 -1.88 11.45 -11.13
CA VAL A 104 -2.77 10.85 -12.13
C VAL A 104 -4.18 11.39 -11.97
N VAL A 105 -4.82 11.68 -13.10
CA VAL A 105 -6.22 12.08 -13.16
C VAL A 105 -7.01 11.00 -13.87
N LEU A 106 -8.02 10.48 -13.17
CA LEU A 106 -9.01 9.57 -13.73
C LEU A 106 -10.33 10.31 -13.97
N ARG A 107 -10.95 10.00 -15.10
CA ARG A 107 -12.28 10.46 -15.49
C ARG A 107 -13.01 9.29 -16.16
N ASP A 108 -14.28 9.13 -15.80
CA ASP A 108 -15.08 8.02 -16.33
C ASP A 108 -15.13 8.02 -17.87
N GLY A 109 -14.95 6.85 -18.46
CA GLY A 109 -14.92 6.64 -19.91
C GLY A 109 -13.71 7.23 -20.63
N ARG A 110 -12.68 7.69 -19.91
CA ARG A 110 -11.43 8.23 -20.47
C ARG A 110 -10.21 7.45 -19.95
N PRO A 111 -9.12 7.37 -20.71
CA PRO A 111 -7.87 6.81 -20.20
C PRO A 111 -7.27 7.73 -19.12
N PRO A 112 -6.46 7.18 -18.18
CA PRO A 112 -5.73 7.98 -17.20
C PRO A 112 -4.84 9.03 -17.87
N ARG A 113 -4.74 10.22 -17.27
CA ARG A 113 -3.75 11.23 -17.66
C ARG A 113 -2.70 11.37 -16.56
N LEU A 114 -1.44 11.38 -16.97
CA LEU A 114 -0.28 11.32 -16.08
C LEU A 114 0.43 12.68 -16.09
N PHE A 115 0.81 13.15 -14.92
CA PHE A 115 1.50 14.41 -14.72
C PHE A 115 2.64 14.22 -13.73
N LYS A 116 3.73 14.94 -13.95
CA LYS A 116 4.93 14.86 -13.13
C LYS A 116 5.46 16.26 -12.90
N SER A 117 5.80 16.56 -11.65
CA SER A 117 6.43 17.81 -11.25
C SER A 117 7.65 17.51 -10.39
N PRO A 118 8.73 18.31 -10.43
CA PRO A 118 9.82 18.17 -9.46
C PRO A 118 9.30 18.22 -8.03
N THR A 119 9.82 17.37 -7.15
CA THR A 119 9.51 17.48 -5.72
C THR A 119 10.13 18.77 -5.17
N THR A 120 9.38 19.46 -4.31
CA THR A 120 9.83 20.64 -3.55
C THR A 120 10.15 20.20 -2.12
N PRO A 121 11.43 19.92 -1.77
CA PRO A 121 11.77 19.28 -0.50
C PRO A 121 11.38 20.10 0.73
N ASP A 122 11.48 21.43 0.64
CA ASP A 122 11.18 22.36 1.73
C ASP A 122 9.67 22.47 2.00
N ASP A 123 8.83 22.30 0.97
CA ASP A 123 7.37 22.26 1.08
C ASP A 123 6.79 21.29 0.05
N ARG A 124 6.62 20.02 0.42
CA ARG A 124 6.11 18.97 -0.47
C ARG A 124 4.69 19.24 -0.98
N SER A 125 3.90 20.02 -0.26
CA SER A 125 2.56 20.40 -0.70
C SER A 125 2.61 21.33 -1.91
N GLU A 126 3.72 22.03 -2.15
CA GLU A 126 3.92 22.83 -3.36
C GLU A 126 4.09 21.98 -4.62
N GLY A 127 4.87 20.90 -4.56
CA GLY A 127 5.02 19.93 -5.65
C GLY A 127 3.66 19.36 -6.09
N VAL A 128 2.78 19.05 -5.12
CA VAL A 128 1.40 18.60 -5.39
C VAL A 128 0.58 19.67 -6.12
N VAL A 129 0.61 20.92 -5.64
CA VAL A 129 -0.11 22.03 -6.30
C VAL A 129 0.45 22.32 -7.68
N ASN A 130 1.76 22.21 -7.88
CA ASN A 130 2.40 22.37 -9.19
C ASN A 130 1.94 21.29 -10.17
N ALA A 131 1.84 20.02 -9.73
CA ALA A 131 1.27 18.95 -10.54
C ALA A 131 -0.22 19.18 -10.87
N LEU A 132 -1.02 19.68 -9.90
CA LEU A 132 -2.42 20.05 -10.13
C LEU A 132 -2.57 21.18 -11.15
N ARG A 133 -1.66 22.16 -11.14
CA ARG A 133 -1.66 23.25 -12.13
C ARG A 133 -1.39 22.73 -13.53
N LEU A 134 -0.41 21.84 -13.69
CA LEU A 134 -0.15 21.16 -14.97
C LEU A 134 -1.40 20.37 -15.45
N ALA A 135 -2.09 19.70 -14.52
CA ALA A 135 -3.33 19.00 -14.84
C ALA A 135 -4.42 19.96 -15.31
N ALA A 136 -4.68 21.04 -14.57
CA ALA A 136 -5.69 22.05 -14.90
C ALA A 136 -5.45 22.67 -16.30
N GLU A 137 -4.22 23.12 -16.57
CA GLU A 137 -3.80 23.65 -17.87
C GLU A 137 -4.08 22.65 -18.99
N SER A 138 -3.77 21.37 -18.77
CA SER A 138 -3.96 20.32 -19.75
C SER A 138 -5.43 19.99 -20.05
N TYR A 139 -6.35 20.38 -19.16
CA TYR A 139 -7.81 20.28 -19.33
C TYR A 139 -8.43 21.60 -19.80
N GLY A 140 -7.62 22.66 -20.01
CA GLY A 140 -8.12 23.99 -20.37
C GLY A 140 -8.94 24.64 -19.26
N MET A 141 -8.68 24.27 -18.01
CA MET A 141 -9.35 24.80 -16.82
C MET A 141 -8.39 25.69 -16.03
N ASP A 142 -8.94 26.66 -15.31
CA ASP A 142 -8.17 27.31 -14.26
C ASP A 142 -8.01 26.35 -13.06
N LEU A 143 -6.99 26.60 -12.23
CA LEU A 143 -6.72 25.75 -11.07
C LEU A 143 -7.92 25.66 -10.12
N PRO A 144 -8.62 26.76 -9.76
CA PRO A 144 -9.80 26.68 -8.90
C PRO A 144 -10.95 25.85 -9.47
N GLY A 145 -11.29 26.03 -10.75
CA GLY A 145 -12.34 25.26 -11.40
C GLY A 145 -11.98 23.78 -11.51
N PHE A 146 -10.72 23.46 -11.81
CA PHE A 146 -10.26 22.07 -11.85
C PHE A 146 -10.35 21.42 -10.48
N CYS A 147 -9.82 22.05 -9.43
CA CYS A 147 -9.84 21.53 -8.07
C CYS A 147 -11.27 21.34 -7.52
N ALA A 148 -12.19 22.26 -7.83
CA ALA A 148 -13.60 22.14 -7.46
C ALA A 148 -14.30 20.94 -8.12
N ALA A 149 -13.82 20.50 -9.29
CA ALA A 149 -14.33 19.34 -10.00
C ALA A 149 -13.72 18.00 -9.51
N ILE A 150 -12.71 18.02 -8.63
CA ILE A 150 -12.14 16.81 -8.04
C ILE A 150 -13.08 16.29 -6.95
N GLY A 151 -13.72 15.15 -7.22
CA GLY A 151 -14.62 14.50 -6.26
C GLY A 151 -13.92 13.58 -5.28
N TYR A 152 -12.68 13.18 -5.56
CA TYR A 152 -11.87 12.33 -4.69
C TYR A 152 -10.39 12.60 -4.93
N PHE A 153 -9.63 12.82 -3.86
CA PHE A 153 -8.18 13.01 -3.88
C PHE A 153 -7.52 12.01 -2.94
N ALA A 154 -6.58 11.24 -3.46
CA ALA A 154 -5.83 10.24 -2.71
C ALA A 154 -4.32 10.54 -2.79
N HIS A 155 -3.62 10.42 -1.66
CA HIS A 155 -2.24 10.87 -1.54
C HIS A 155 -1.32 9.83 -0.87
N GLY A 156 -0.32 9.40 -1.63
CA GLY A 156 0.85 8.68 -1.16
C GLY A 156 1.96 9.67 -0.81
N THR A 157 2.67 9.41 0.29
CA THR A 157 3.76 10.28 0.74
C THR A 157 4.84 9.49 1.44
N THR A 158 6.07 9.97 1.30
CA THR A 158 7.24 9.51 2.06
C THR A 158 7.46 10.33 3.34
N ALA A 159 6.52 11.19 3.74
CA ALA A 159 6.63 12.06 4.93
C ALA A 159 6.98 11.29 6.22
N ALA A 160 6.25 10.21 6.52
CA ALA A 160 6.49 9.38 7.70
C ALA A 160 7.89 8.74 7.67
N THR A 161 8.24 8.12 6.54
CA THR A 161 9.52 7.44 6.35
C THR A 161 10.69 8.41 6.48
N ASN A 162 10.61 9.57 5.82
CA ASN A 162 11.67 10.57 5.87
C ASN A 162 11.81 11.18 7.27
N ALA A 163 10.70 11.48 7.95
CA ALA A 163 10.76 11.99 9.33
C ALA A 163 11.40 10.97 10.30
N LEU A 164 11.16 9.68 10.11
CA LEU A 164 11.80 8.63 10.92
C LEU A 164 13.29 8.49 10.61
N ILE A 165 13.67 8.42 9.33
CA ILE A 165 15.07 8.28 8.88
C ILE A 165 15.89 9.50 9.30
N GLU A 166 15.37 10.71 9.10
CA GLU A 166 16.05 11.97 9.45
C GLU A 166 15.97 12.31 10.94
N ARG A 167 15.32 11.46 11.76
CA ARG A 167 15.12 11.67 13.20
C ARG A 167 14.44 13.02 13.52
N LYS A 168 13.44 13.40 12.71
CA LYS A 168 12.66 14.64 12.80
C LYS A 168 11.24 14.45 13.35
N GLY A 169 11.04 13.50 14.26
CA GLY A 169 9.76 13.32 14.96
C GLY A 169 9.59 14.23 16.18
N ALA A 170 8.46 14.09 16.86
CA ALA A 170 8.19 14.80 18.09
C ALA A 170 9.09 14.29 19.24
N PRO A 171 9.47 15.15 20.20
CA PRO A 171 10.08 14.69 21.45
C PRO A 171 9.13 13.73 22.18
N THR A 172 9.45 12.45 22.16
CA THR A 172 8.59 11.37 22.68
C THR A 172 9.15 10.78 23.96
N ALA A 173 8.25 10.37 24.86
CA ALA A 173 8.54 9.53 26.01
C ALA A 173 7.78 8.21 25.94
N LEU A 174 8.34 7.16 26.54
CA LEU A 174 7.71 5.85 26.69
C LEU A 174 7.36 5.63 28.16
N LEU A 175 6.10 5.36 28.45
CA LEU A 175 5.62 4.86 29.74
C LEU A 175 5.51 3.34 29.61
N THR A 176 6.24 2.61 30.44
CA THR A 176 6.27 1.16 30.41
C THR A 176 6.22 0.56 31.81
N THR A 177 6.03 -0.75 31.88
CA THR A 177 5.93 -1.45 33.14
C THR A 177 7.25 -1.43 33.91
N ARG A 178 7.17 -1.27 35.23
CA ARG A 178 8.35 -1.34 36.10
C ARG A 178 9.17 -2.60 35.87
N GLY A 179 10.48 -2.41 35.74
CA GLY A 179 11.47 -3.42 35.39
C GLY A 179 11.66 -3.67 33.88
N PHE A 180 10.95 -2.93 33.01
CA PHE A 180 10.99 -3.13 31.54
C PHE A 180 11.48 -1.92 30.76
N SER A 181 12.07 -0.92 31.44
CA SER A 181 12.59 0.30 30.78
C SER A 181 13.69 0.09 29.74
N ASP A 182 14.40 -1.04 29.78
CA ASP A 182 15.47 -1.34 28.83
C ASP A 182 15.01 -2.16 27.61
N THR A 183 13.72 -2.50 27.50
CA THR A 183 13.17 -3.31 26.40
C THR A 183 13.54 -2.76 25.02
N MET A 184 13.36 -1.45 24.82
CA MET A 184 13.70 -0.76 23.56
C MET A 184 15.20 -0.75 23.28
N LEU A 185 16.05 -0.69 24.32
CA LEU A 185 17.51 -0.70 24.18
C LEU A 185 18.04 -2.10 23.84
N ILE A 186 17.45 -3.12 24.45
CA ILE A 186 17.87 -4.52 24.28
C ILE A 186 17.44 -5.06 22.92
N GLN A 187 16.29 -4.62 22.37
CA GLN A 187 15.71 -5.07 21.08
C GLN A 187 15.76 -6.59 20.88
N ARG A 188 15.51 -7.36 21.95
CA ARG A 188 15.64 -8.84 21.96
C ARG A 188 17.01 -9.34 21.45
N SER A 189 18.06 -8.60 21.80
CA SER A 189 19.46 -8.78 21.37
C SER A 189 19.74 -8.47 19.89
N MET A 190 18.74 -8.02 19.14
CA MET A 190 18.87 -7.72 17.71
C MET A 190 19.57 -6.38 17.45
N THR A 191 19.67 -5.51 18.46
CA THR A 191 20.25 -4.15 18.41
C THR A 191 21.59 -4.04 17.67
N SER A 192 22.39 -5.11 17.67
CA SER A 192 23.72 -5.11 17.06
C SER A 192 23.77 -5.46 15.57
N TRP A 193 22.65 -5.81 14.92
CA TRP A 193 22.64 -6.16 13.48
C TRP A 193 21.43 -5.71 12.65
N VAL A 194 20.32 -5.30 13.25
CA VAL A 194 19.16 -4.78 12.49
C VAL A 194 19.57 -3.57 11.65
N GLY A 195 19.12 -3.51 10.40
CA GLY A 195 19.47 -2.42 9.48
C GLY A 195 20.91 -2.44 8.93
N MET A 196 21.75 -3.44 9.25
CA MET A 196 23.15 -3.48 8.80
C MET A 196 23.40 -4.22 7.47
N GLY A 197 22.37 -4.85 6.89
CA GLY A 197 22.48 -5.59 5.63
C GLY A 197 23.64 -6.61 5.61
N ALA A 198 24.49 -6.55 4.59
CA ALA A 198 25.64 -7.46 4.43
C ALA A 198 26.70 -7.33 5.55
N ALA A 199 26.75 -6.20 6.27
CA ALA A 199 27.71 -5.98 7.36
C ALA A 199 27.41 -6.81 8.61
N THR A 200 26.24 -7.47 8.68
CA THR A 200 25.84 -8.36 9.77
C THR A 200 26.89 -9.43 10.10
N GLY A 201 27.62 -9.94 9.10
CA GLY A 201 28.70 -10.92 9.29
C GLY A 201 29.97 -10.39 9.96
N HIS A 202 30.17 -9.07 10.00
CA HIS A 202 31.39 -8.44 10.51
C HIS A 202 31.21 -7.94 11.94
N TYR A 203 31.41 -8.82 12.93
CA TYR A 203 31.15 -8.53 14.35
C TYR A 203 31.80 -7.24 14.87
N SER A 204 33.04 -6.92 14.44
CA SER A 204 33.76 -5.71 14.86
C SER A 204 33.13 -4.39 14.39
N ARG A 205 32.33 -4.44 13.31
CA ARG A 205 31.63 -3.27 12.74
C ARG A 205 30.23 -3.07 13.32
N ARG A 206 29.75 -4.00 14.16
CA ARG A 206 28.46 -3.88 14.84
C ARG A 206 28.45 -2.70 15.81
N ARG A 207 27.35 -1.95 15.81
CA ARG A 207 27.11 -0.81 16.71
C ARG A 207 25.64 -0.83 17.11
N ASN A 208 25.35 -0.45 18.36
CA ASN A 208 23.97 -0.23 18.78
C ASN A 208 23.51 1.11 18.20
N PRO A 209 22.37 1.16 17.48
CA PRO A 209 21.88 2.38 16.91
C PRO A 209 21.34 3.32 18.00
N GLU A 210 21.36 4.60 17.70
CA GLU A 210 20.76 5.63 18.54
C GLU A 210 19.24 5.41 18.62
N GLN A 211 18.71 5.42 19.85
CA GLN A 211 17.28 5.17 20.07
C GLN A 211 16.44 6.40 19.72
N ILE A 212 15.29 6.20 19.06
CA ILE A 212 14.32 7.29 18.79
C ILE A 212 13.79 7.95 20.07
N VAL A 213 13.77 7.21 21.18
CA VAL A 213 13.47 7.73 22.52
C VAL A 213 14.71 7.53 23.39
N PRO A 214 15.32 8.61 23.91
CA PRO A 214 16.46 8.49 24.78
C PRO A 214 16.03 7.83 26.10
N ARG A 215 16.95 7.08 26.72
CA ARG A 215 16.69 6.35 27.97
C ARG A 215 16.14 7.22 29.11
N SER A 216 16.53 8.49 29.17
CA SER A 216 16.03 9.47 30.15
C SER A 216 14.53 9.74 30.03
N ARG A 217 13.94 9.47 28.85
CA ARG A 217 12.51 9.62 28.55
C ARG A 217 11.75 8.29 28.54
N ILE A 218 12.38 7.21 28.99
CA ILE A 218 11.68 5.94 29.26
C ILE A 218 11.36 5.91 30.76
N ALA A 219 10.09 6.05 31.08
CA ALA A 219 9.58 6.07 32.45
C ALA A 219 8.87 4.75 32.78
N GLU A 220 9.18 4.24 33.96
CA GLU A 220 8.52 3.05 34.51
C GLU A 220 7.36 3.46 35.39
N ILE A 221 6.21 2.84 35.20
CA ILE A 221 5.05 2.98 36.08
C ILE A 221 4.88 1.67 36.88
N THR A 222 4.46 1.79 38.13
CA THR A 222 4.16 0.63 38.97
C THR A 222 2.78 0.08 38.60
N GLU A 223 2.78 -0.95 37.76
CA GLU A 223 1.61 -1.77 37.47
C GLU A 223 2.06 -3.18 37.03
N ARG A 224 1.16 -4.18 37.05
CA ARG A 224 1.45 -5.48 36.45
C ARG A 224 0.16 -6.24 36.13
N ILE A 225 0.07 -6.67 34.88
CA ILE A 225 -0.91 -7.66 34.39
C ILE A 225 -0.14 -8.92 33.95
N ASP A 226 -0.70 -10.11 34.18
CA ASP A 226 -0.11 -11.38 33.77
C ASP A 226 -0.61 -11.89 32.40
N ALA A 227 -0.09 -13.03 31.97
CA ALA A 227 -0.45 -13.65 30.69
C ALA A 227 -1.91 -14.12 30.58
N ALA A 228 -2.62 -14.25 31.70
CA ALA A 228 -4.04 -14.58 31.76
C ALA A 228 -4.92 -13.31 31.82
N GLY A 229 -4.32 -12.12 31.83
CA GLY A 229 -5.03 -10.85 31.96
C GLY A 229 -5.37 -10.47 33.40
N ALA A 230 -4.88 -11.21 34.40
CA ALA A 230 -5.14 -10.91 35.80
C ALA A 230 -4.25 -9.75 36.29
N GLU A 231 -4.84 -8.84 37.05
CA GLU A 231 -4.10 -7.77 37.73
C GLU A 231 -3.30 -8.37 38.90
N ILE A 232 -1.99 -8.24 38.85
CA ILE A 232 -1.06 -8.69 39.90
C ILE A 232 -0.62 -7.51 40.78
N VAL A 233 -0.44 -6.35 40.16
CA VAL A 233 -0.12 -5.08 40.84
C VAL A 233 -1.01 -4.00 40.24
N ALA A 234 -1.81 -3.37 41.09
CA ALA A 234 -2.66 -2.24 40.69
C ALA A 234 -1.82 -1.07 40.17
N LEU A 235 -2.39 -0.30 39.25
CA LEU A 235 -1.76 0.90 38.70
C LEU A 235 -1.55 1.97 39.78
N ASP A 236 -0.30 2.41 39.98
CA ASP A 236 0.01 3.58 40.80
C ASP A 236 -0.29 4.88 40.03
N GLU A 237 -1.52 5.38 40.19
CA GLU A 237 -1.97 6.61 39.54
C GLU A 237 -1.21 7.86 40.02
N ALA A 238 -0.74 7.88 41.28
CA ALA A 238 -0.02 9.03 41.82
C ALA A 238 1.37 9.13 41.19
N GLU A 239 2.05 7.99 41.03
CA GLU A 239 3.30 7.89 40.27
C GLU A 239 3.09 8.30 38.80
N ALA A 240 2.03 7.82 38.15
CA ALA A 240 1.71 8.18 36.77
C ALA A 240 1.58 9.71 36.61
N ARG A 241 0.80 10.38 37.49
CA ARG A 241 0.64 11.84 37.47
C ARG A 241 1.96 12.58 37.70
N ALA A 242 2.74 12.15 38.68
CA ALA A 242 4.05 12.77 38.96
C ALA A 242 5.00 12.63 37.76
N THR A 243 5.01 11.46 37.12
CA THR A 243 5.79 11.19 35.91
C THR A 243 5.38 12.08 34.75
N LEU A 244 4.08 12.23 34.49
CA LEU A 244 3.59 13.10 33.41
C LEU A 244 4.01 14.56 33.60
N ARG A 245 3.90 15.09 34.83
CA ARG A 245 4.33 16.46 35.15
C ARG A 245 5.83 16.66 34.91
N ARG A 246 6.65 15.66 35.28
CA ARG A 246 8.11 15.68 35.03
C ARG A 246 8.40 15.67 33.52
N LEU A 247 7.80 14.76 32.76
CA LEU A 247 8.02 14.64 31.31
C LEU A 247 7.58 15.92 30.57
N ARG A 248 6.47 16.53 30.99
CA ARG A 248 6.02 17.83 30.48
C ARG A 248 7.06 18.92 30.70
N ALA A 249 7.66 18.98 31.90
CA ALA A 249 8.72 19.94 32.22
C ALA A 249 10.01 19.70 31.40
N GLU A 250 10.27 18.47 30.96
CA GLU A 250 11.41 18.08 30.11
C GLU A 250 11.18 18.35 28.61
N GLY A 251 10.06 18.98 28.24
CA GLY A 251 9.75 19.36 26.86
C GLY A 251 9.30 18.19 25.97
N VAL A 252 8.86 17.08 26.56
CA VAL A 252 8.17 16.01 25.83
C VAL A 252 6.89 16.58 25.20
N ARG A 253 6.52 16.09 24.02
CA ARG A 253 5.28 16.48 23.31
C ARG A 253 4.38 15.29 22.97
N ALA A 254 4.94 14.08 22.99
CA ALA A 254 4.20 12.85 22.69
C ALA A 254 4.52 11.73 23.70
N LEU A 255 3.53 10.90 23.99
CA LEU A 255 3.58 9.84 25.00
C LEU A 255 3.17 8.50 24.38
N ALA A 256 4.09 7.54 24.36
CA ALA A 256 3.76 6.15 24.09
C ALA A 256 3.50 5.43 25.41
N VAL A 257 2.37 4.73 25.54
CA VAL A 257 2.06 3.90 26.71
C VAL A 257 2.08 2.44 26.27
N SER A 258 3.03 1.67 26.78
CA SER A 258 3.15 0.24 26.47
C SER A 258 3.46 -0.59 27.70
N PHE A 259 2.42 -1.22 28.23
CA PHE A 259 2.51 -2.13 29.35
C PHE A 259 2.56 -3.58 28.89
N LEU A 260 3.10 -4.46 29.73
CA LEU A 260 3.06 -5.90 29.44
C LEU A 260 1.63 -6.39 29.44
N TRP A 261 1.33 -7.31 28.52
CA TRP A 261 0.02 -7.96 28.40
C TRP A 261 -1.17 -7.02 28.19
N SER A 262 -0.93 -5.76 27.81
CA SER A 262 -2.00 -4.79 27.54
C SER A 262 -2.92 -5.20 26.38
N PHE A 263 -2.42 -6.00 25.43
CA PHE A 263 -3.24 -6.58 24.36
C PHE A 263 -4.23 -7.65 24.86
N VAL A 264 -4.01 -8.22 26.06
CA VAL A 264 -4.94 -9.15 26.72
C VAL A 264 -5.91 -8.37 27.60
N ASN A 265 -5.39 -7.40 28.36
CA ASN A 265 -6.18 -6.52 29.23
C ASN A 265 -5.60 -5.10 29.20
N GLY A 266 -6.27 -4.20 28.47
CA GLY A 266 -5.84 -2.81 28.25
C GLY A 266 -6.15 -1.84 29.40
N ALA A 267 -6.80 -2.30 30.48
CA ALA A 267 -7.41 -1.43 31.49
C ALA A 267 -6.43 -0.42 32.13
N HIS A 268 -5.17 -0.81 32.35
CA HIS A 268 -4.14 0.09 32.89
C HIS A 268 -3.71 1.16 31.87
N GLU A 269 -3.54 0.79 30.60
CA GLU A 269 -3.22 1.76 29.55
C GLU A 269 -4.38 2.76 29.36
N GLU A 270 -5.62 2.28 29.32
CA GLU A 270 -6.82 3.13 29.25
C GLU A 270 -6.92 4.08 30.46
N ARG A 271 -6.57 3.61 31.66
CA ARG A 271 -6.60 4.47 32.84
C ARG A 271 -5.51 5.54 32.77
N VAL A 272 -4.31 5.20 32.31
CA VAL A 272 -3.24 6.18 32.08
C VAL A 272 -3.65 7.19 31.00
N ALA A 273 -4.35 6.78 29.95
CA ALA A 273 -4.89 7.68 28.93
C ALA A 273 -5.83 8.74 29.54
N ARG A 274 -6.76 8.32 30.41
CA ARG A 274 -7.64 9.25 31.15
C ARG A 274 -6.85 10.20 32.04
N ILE A 275 -5.78 9.72 32.69
CA ILE A 275 -4.90 10.58 33.51
C ILE A 275 -4.15 11.60 32.63
N ILE A 276 -3.71 11.21 31.42
CA ILE A 276 -3.09 12.12 30.45
C ILE A 276 -4.10 13.21 30.05
N GLU A 277 -5.34 12.84 29.73
CA GLU A 277 -6.40 13.81 29.38
C GLU A 277 -6.68 14.80 30.53
N GLU A 278 -6.64 14.34 31.78
CA GLU A 278 -6.86 15.17 32.97
C GLU A 278 -5.68 16.14 33.27
N GLU A 279 -4.43 15.68 33.16
CA GLU A 279 -3.24 16.46 33.57
C GLU A 279 -2.57 17.23 32.42
N TRP A 280 -2.69 16.70 31.20
CA TRP A 280 -1.96 17.16 30.03
C TRP A 280 -2.73 16.87 28.72
N PRO A 281 -3.90 17.50 28.52
CA PRO A 281 -4.77 17.25 27.37
C PRO A 281 -4.13 17.63 26.02
N GLU A 282 -3.09 18.47 26.01
CA GLU A 282 -2.38 18.84 24.79
C GLU A 282 -1.33 17.82 24.33
N ALA A 283 -0.99 16.82 25.18
CA ALA A 283 -0.06 15.77 24.80
C ALA A 283 -0.67 14.86 23.75
N TYR A 284 0.11 14.52 22.72
CA TYR A 284 -0.27 13.42 21.82
C TYR A 284 0.04 12.09 22.53
N SER A 285 -0.92 11.19 22.65
CA SER A 285 -0.68 9.86 23.25
C SER A 285 -1.09 8.71 22.34
N THR A 286 -0.36 7.60 22.41
CA THR A 286 -0.72 6.32 21.78
C THR A 286 -0.71 5.21 22.80
N LEU A 287 -1.74 4.36 22.79
CA LEU A 287 -1.83 3.17 23.62
C LEU A 287 -1.45 1.94 22.80
N SER A 288 -0.62 1.08 23.38
CA SER A 288 -0.05 -0.05 22.65
C SER A 288 -1.09 -1.12 22.30
N HIS A 289 -2.10 -1.30 23.14
CA HIS A 289 -3.22 -2.22 22.87
C HIS A 289 -4.18 -1.73 21.78
N GLU A 290 -4.15 -0.44 21.42
CA GLU A 290 -4.96 0.09 20.31
C GLU A 290 -4.22 0.01 18.97
N VAL A 291 -2.94 0.38 18.97
CA VAL A 291 -2.14 0.49 17.74
C VAL A 291 -1.59 -0.86 17.28
N ALA A 292 -1.20 -1.74 18.20
CA ALA A 292 -0.60 -3.03 17.92
C ALA A 292 -0.97 -4.08 19.00
N PRO A 293 -2.25 -4.51 19.09
CA PRO A 293 -2.75 -5.52 20.04
C PRO A 293 -2.23 -6.94 19.77
N VAL A 294 -0.92 -7.13 19.80
CA VAL A 294 -0.27 -8.42 19.58
C VAL A 294 0.82 -8.68 20.61
N ILE A 295 1.14 -9.96 20.81
CA ILE A 295 2.27 -10.38 21.63
C ILE A 295 3.61 -9.99 20.99
N GLY A 296 4.64 -9.85 21.82
CA GLY A 296 5.94 -9.27 21.45
C GLY A 296 6.06 -7.89 22.07
N GLU A 297 6.66 -7.81 23.26
CA GLU A 297 6.80 -6.57 24.04
C GLU A 297 7.66 -5.53 23.31
N TYR A 298 8.73 -5.97 22.64
CA TYR A 298 9.61 -5.07 21.89
C TYR A 298 8.91 -4.51 20.66
N GLU A 299 8.40 -5.36 19.76
CA GLU A 299 7.83 -4.93 18.49
C GLU A 299 6.56 -4.09 18.70
N ARG A 300 5.74 -4.42 19.72
CA ARG A 300 4.58 -3.61 20.13
C ARG A 300 5.01 -2.26 20.72
N SER A 301 6.01 -2.23 21.60
CA SER A 301 6.54 -0.98 22.15
C SER A 301 7.13 -0.10 21.06
N ALA A 302 7.93 -0.68 20.15
CA ALA A 302 8.55 0.04 19.04
C ALA A 302 7.49 0.65 18.12
N THR A 303 6.46 -0.10 17.74
CA THR A 303 5.32 0.44 16.97
C THR A 303 4.65 1.61 17.69
N THR A 304 4.37 1.46 18.99
CA THR A 304 3.68 2.49 19.79
C THR A 304 4.52 3.77 19.88
N VAL A 305 5.82 3.62 20.12
CA VAL A 305 6.77 4.73 20.16
C VAL A 305 6.87 5.42 18.80
N VAL A 306 7.02 4.66 17.72
CA VAL A 306 7.09 5.22 16.36
C VAL A 306 5.80 5.96 16.01
N ASN A 307 4.63 5.43 16.34
CA ASN A 307 3.36 6.10 16.12
C ASN A 307 3.26 7.42 16.90
N SER A 308 3.67 7.43 18.18
CA SER A 308 3.74 8.66 19.00
C SER A 308 4.77 9.68 18.48
N TYR A 309 5.91 9.20 18.01
CA TYR A 309 6.98 10.02 17.44
C TYR A 309 6.56 10.72 16.15
N LEU A 310 5.82 10.01 15.28
CA LEU A 310 5.41 10.51 13.96
C LEU A 310 4.04 11.23 13.98
N GLY A 311 3.13 10.86 14.90
CA GLY A 311 1.75 11.34 14.96
C GLY A 311 1.61 12.86 14.81
N PRO A 312 2.29 13.68 15.63
CA PRO A 312 2.23 15.14 15.51
C PRO A 312 2.75 15.66 14.16
N VAL A 313 3.85 15.11 13.65
CA VAL A 313 4.45 15.53 12.37
C VAL A 313 3.50 15.24 11.21
N ILE A 314 2.88 14.07 11.23
CA ILE A 314 1.90 13.67 10.21
C ILE A 314 0.64 14.50 10.30
N ARG A 315 0.12 14.75 11.51
CA ARG A 315 -1.04 15.64 11.70
C ARG A 315 -0.81 17.00 11.05
N ASP A 316 0.34 17.63 11.34
CA ASP A 316 0.64 18.97 10.86
C ASP A 316 0.85 18.98 9.33
N TYR A 317 1.51 17.96 8.77
CA TYR A 317 1.66 17.77 7.32
C TYR A 317 0.32 17.61 6.60
N ILE A 318 -0.53 16.71 7.08
CA ILE A 318 -1.82 16.41 6.46
C ILE A 318 -2.76 17.63 6.53
N ALA A 319 -2.80 18.31 7.68
CA ALA A 319 -3.58 19.53 7.84
C ALA A 319 -3.09 20.66 6.91
N GLY A 320 -1.77 20.82 6.75
CA GLY A 320 -1.18 21.79 5.82
C GLY A 320 -1.53 21.51 4.36
N LEU A 321 -1.41 20.25 3.94
CA LEU A 321 -1.76 19.82 2.58
C LEU A 321 -3.26 19.97 2.32
N GLU A 322 -4.12 19.51 3.24
CA GLU A 322 -5.56 19.68 3.10
C GLU A 322 -5.94 21.17 3.02
N GLY A 323 -5.43 22.00 3.92
CA GLY A 323 -5.67 23.44 3.91
C GLY A 323 -5.27 24.09 2.57
N ARG A 324 -4.11 23.71 2.01
CA ARG A 324 -3.69 24.14 0.67
C ARG A 324 -4.64 23.68 -0.41
N LEU A 325 -5.04 22.42 -0.44
CA LEU A 325 -6.03 21.90 -1.41
C LEU A 325 -7.36 22.66 -1.31
N ARG A 326 -7.88 22.88 -0.09
CA ARG A 326 -9.11 23.65 0.11
C ARG A 326 -8.96 25.09 -0.39
N SER A 327 -7.79 25.71 -0.19
CA SER A 327 -7.50 27.08 -0.69
C SER A 327 -7.48 27.17 -2.21
N THR A 328 -7.18 26.08 -2.92
CA THR A 328 -7.28 26.01 -4.38
C THR A 328 -8.68 25.64 -4.86
N GLY A 329 -9.70 25.59 -4.00
CA GLY A 329 -11.10 25.32 -4.38
C GLY A 329 -11.53 23.85 -4.28
N PHE A 330 -10.69 22.95 -3.75
CA PHE A 330 -11.05 21.54 -3.59
C PHE A 330 -12.15 21.30 -2.54
N THR A 331 -13.23 20.62 -2.90
CA THR A 331 -14.36 20.31 -2.00
C THR A 331 -14.63 18.81 -1.83
N GLY A 332 -13.83 17.94 -2.47
CA GLY A 332 -14.02 16.49 -2.42
C GLY A 332 -13.48 15.80 -1.16
N ASP A 333 -13.51 14.47 -1.21
CA ASP A 333 -12.99 13.58 -0.16
C ASP A 333 -11.47 13.44 -0.26
N PHE A 334 -10.78 13.46 0.88
CA PHE A 334 -9.32 13.36 0.96
C PHE A 334 -8.88 12.10 1.72
N SER A 335 -8.11 11.26 1.04
CA SER A 335 -7.58 10.00 1.57
C SER A 335 -6.06 9.92 1.48
N ILE A 336 -5.46 9.15 2.39
CA ILE A 336 -4.03 8.92 2.53
C ILE A 336 -3.74 7.43 2.33
N MET A 337 -2.64 7.14 1.66
CA MET A 337 -2.19 5.78 1.44
C MET A 337 -1.75 5.10 2.74
N ASP A 338 -2.22 3.87 2.95
CA ASP A 338 -1.85 2.99 4.05
C ASP A 338 -1.01 1.82 3.48
N SER A 339 0.18 1.61 4.04
CA SER A 339 1.08 0.52 3.62
C SER A 339 0.52 -0.88 3.86
N GLY A 340 -0.55 -1.00 4.67
CA GLY A 340 -1.29 -2.22 4.95
C GLY A 340 -2.05 -2.79 3.75
N GLY A 341 -2.40 -1.98 2.75
CA GLY A 341 -3.07 -2.47 1.54
C GLY A 341 -4.28 -1.66 1.06
N GLY A 342 -4.27 -0.34 1.23
CA GLY A 342 -5.28 0.53 0.64
C GLY A 342 -5.17 1.97 1.14
N VAL A 343 -6.28 2.66 1.27
CA VAL A 343 -6.31 4.05 1.75
C VAL A 343 -7.11 4.23 3.03
N MET A 344 -6.82 5.28 3.78
CA MET A 344 -7.57 5.73 4.94
C MET A 344 -7.96 7.21 4.80
N ARG A 345 -8.94 7.66 5.59
CA ARG A 345 -9.29 9.08 5.62
C ARG A 345 -8.11 9.89 6.18
N ALA A 346 -7.92 11.11 5.67
CA ALA A 346 -6.89 12.01 6.15
C ALA A 346 -6.95 12.27 7.67
N GLU A 347 -8.17 12.34 8.23
CA GLU A 347 -8.43 12.51 9.66
C GLU A 347 -7.87 11.36 10.53
N ASP A 348 -7.71 10.17 9.96
CA ASP A 348 -7.21 8.99 10.68
C ASP A 348 -5.70 8.86 10.61
N ALA A 349 -5.07 9.50 9.62
CA ALA A 349 -3.65 9.34 9.30
C ALA A 349 -2.75 9.67 10.50
N ALA A 350 -3.10 10.72 11.26
CA ALA A 350 -2.35 11.10 12.46
C ALA A 350 -2.44 10.06 13.58
N ARG A 351 -3.59 9.39 13.78
CA ARG A 351 -3.75 8.34 14.81
C ARG A 351 -3.01 7.06 14.44
N ARG A 352 -2.79 6.84 13.14
CA ARG A 352 -2.16 5.65 12.56
C ARG A 352 -0.89 6.00 11.79
N ALA A 353 -0.13 6.99 12.25
CA ALA A 353 1.03 7.52 11.54
C ALA A 353 2.08 6.44 11.21
N SER A 354 2.20 5.41 12.04
CA SER A 354 3.09 4.29 11.78
C SER A 354 2.69 3.42 10.58
N SER A 355 1.40 3.36 10.19
CA SER A 355 0.96 2.61 8.99
C SER A 355 1.27 3.34 7.68
N MET A 356 1.66 4.62 7.73
CA MET A 356 2.10 5.39 6.55
C MET A 356 3.58 5.17 6.21
N LEU A 357 4.34 4.47 7.06
CA LEU A 357 5.72 4.15 6.74
C LEU A 357 5.74 3.33 5.45
N THR A 358 6.55 3.77 4.48
CA THR A 358 6.77 3.09 3.20
C THR A 358 5.50 2.84 2.36
N SER A 359 4.52 3.74 2.45
CA SER A 359 3.22 3.60 1.76
C SER A 359 3.28 3.82 0.25
N GLY A 360 4.29 4.53 -0.27
CA GLY A 360 4.42 4.83 -1.72
C GLY A 360 4.50 3.55 -2.58
N PRO A 361 5.53 2.70 -2.40
CA PRO A 361 5.67 1.46 -3.15
C PRO A 361 4.49 0.49 -3.01
N ALA A 362 3.78 0.53 -1.87
CA ALA A 362 2.57 -0.28 -1.67
C ALA A 362 1.48 0.06 -2.70
N GLY A 363 1.40 1.31 -3.17
CA GLY A 363 0.49 1.69 -4.25
C GLY A 363 0.80 1.03 -5.58
N GLY A 364 2.08 0.94 -5.95
CA GLY A 364 2.49 0.23 -7.16
C GLY A 364 2.09 -1.24 -7.11
N VAL A 365 2.22 -1.88 -5.94
CA VAL A 365 1.79 -3.26 -5.72
C VAL A 365 0.27 -3.40 -5.86
N LEU A 366 -0.51 -2.53 -5.22
CA LEU A 366 -1.98 -2.60 -5.27
C LEU A 366 -2.53 -2.35 -6.69
N ALA A 367 -1.96 -1.40 -7.42
CA ALA A 367 -2.27 -1.17 -8.83
C ALA A 367 -1.96 -2.42 -9.67
N SER A 368 -0.80 -3.04 -9.42
CA SER A 368 -0.38 -4.26 -10.09
C SER A 368 -1.31 -5.43 -9.76
N THR A 369 -1.79 -5.56 -8.52
CA THR A 369 -2.77 -6.60 -8.13
C THR A 369 -4.07 -6.45 -8.90
N ALA A 370 -4.61 -5.22 -8.99
CA ALA A 370 -5.82 -4.94 -9.75
C ALA A 370 -5.63 -5.24 -11.25
N LEU A 371 -4.46 -4.92 -11.81
CA LEU A 371 -4.13 -5.24 -13.20
C LEU A 371 -3.96 -6.76 -13.42
N ALA A 372 -3.27 -7.44 -12.51
CA ALA A 372 -3.00 -8.87 -12.55
C ALA A 372 -4.30 -9.68 -12.53
N ALA A 373 -5.27 -9.31 -11.69
CA ALA A 373 -6.60 -9.91 -11.66
C ALA A 373 -7.35 -9.76 -13.00
N ARG A 374 -7.14 -8.65 -13.72
CA ARG A 374 -7.76 -8.39 -15.04
C ARG A 374 -7.08 -9.15 -16.17
N LEU A 375 -5.76 -9.35 -16.07
CA LEU A 375 -4.97 -10.10 -17.06
C LEU A 375 -4.93 -11.61 -16.77
N GLY A 376 -5.44 -12.04 -15.62
CA GLY A 376 -5.43 -13.45 -15.23
C GLY A 376 -4.04 -13.95 -14.81
N HIS A 377 -3.19 -13.06 -14.28
CA HIS A 377 -1.87 -13.40 -13.79
C HIS A 377 -1.92 -13.61 -12.27
N PRO A 378 -1.90 -14.85 -11.75
CA PRO A 378 -1.98 -15.08 -10.31
C PRO A 378 -0.68 -14.71 -9.58
N ASN A 379 0.46 -14.85 -10.26
CA ASN A 379 1.79 -14.66 -9.69
C ASN A 379 2.51 -13.53 -10.43
N VAL A 380 2.77 -12.43 -9.74
CA VAL A 380 3.39 -11.23 -10.32
C VAL A 380 4.52 -10.75 -9.42
N ILE A 381 5.66 -10.46 -10.04
CA ILE A 381 6.73 -9.67 -9.43
C ILE A 381 6.56 -8.24 -9.88
N THR A 382 6.33 -7.35 -8.94
CA THR A 382 6.29 -5.91 -9.21
C THR A 382 7.69 -5.34 -9.09
N SER A 383 8.06 -4.42 -9.99
CA SER A 383 9.38 -3.80 -10.02
C SER A 383 9.25 -2.31 -10.30
N ASP A 384 9.62 -1.48 -9.32
CA ASP A 384 9.65 -0.03 -9.41
C ASP A 384 11.10 0.44 -9.41
N MET A 385 11.57 1.03 -10.51
CA MET A 385 12.90 1.64 -10.54
C MET A 385 12.77 3.16 -10.71
N GLY A 386 13.25 3.87 -9.69
CA GLY A 386 13.38 5.32 -9.69
C GLY A 386 14.82 5.78 -9.94
N GLY A 387 15.12 7.00 -9.49
CA GLY A 387 16.49 7.54 -9.52
C GLY A 387 17.40 7.01 -8.40
N THR A 388 16.84 6.47 -7.31
CA THR A 388 17.60 6.14 -6.10
C THR A 388 17.53 4.67 -5.71
N SER A 389 16.38 4.03 -5.94
CA SER A 389 16.09 2.67 -5.49
C SER A 389 15.43 1.84 -6.58
N PHE A 390 15.49 0.54 -6.35
CA PHE A 390 14.72 -0.48 -7.04
C PHE A 390 13.91 -1.26 -6.00
N ASP A 391 12.58 -1.16 -6.09
CA ASP A 391 11.64 -1.73 -5.13
C ASP A 391 10.89 -2.91 -5.75
N VAL A 392 10.85 -4.02 -5.03
CA VAL A 392 10.24 -5.28 -5.48
C VAL A 392 9.19 -5.76 -4.49
N GLY A 393 7.96 -5.92 -4.98
CA GLY A 393 6.85 -6.57 -4.27
C GLY A 393 6.39 -7.85 -4.97
N LEU A 394 5.76 -8.74 -4.23
CA LEU A 394 5.23 -10.02 -4.75
C LEU A 394 3.71 -10.08 -4.61
N ILE A 395 3.07 -10.61 -5.65
CA ILE A 395 1.68 -11.03 -5.65
C ILE A 395 1.70 -12.53 -5.91
N ILE A 396 1.07 -13.29 -5.02
CA ILE A 396 1.03 -14.76 -5.07
C ILE A 396 -0.44 -15.17 -4.98
N ASP A 397 -0.88 -16.02 -5.91
CA ASP A 397 -2.26 -16.48 -6.00
C ASP A 397 -3.30 -15.32 -6.01
N GLY A 398 -2.91 -14.19 -6.62
CA GLY A 398 -3.74 -12.99 -6.76
C GLY A 398 -3.73 -12.03 -5.57
N GLU A 399 -3.03 -12.34 -4.47
CA GLU A 399 -2.96 -11.50 -3.27
C GLU A 399 -1.55 -10.94 -3.05
N PRO A 400 -1.40 -9.66 -2.63
CA PRO A 400 -0.11 -9.12 -2.23
C PRO A 400 0.50 -9.89 -1.06
N LEU A 401 1.80 -10.13 -1.10
CA LEU A 401 2.52 -10.69 0.04
C LEU A 401 2.59 -9.66 1.17
N VAL A 402 2.09 -10.02 2.35
CA VAL A 402 2.06 -9.17 3.55
C VAL A 402 3.01 -9.73 4.60
N GLU A 403 3.84 -8.87 5.18
CA GLU A 403 4.65 -9.19 6.37
C GLU A 403 3.99 -8.63 7.63
N ARG A 404 4.02 -9.41 8.73
CA ARG A 404 3.41 -9.00 10.02
C ARG A 404 4.34 -8.11 10.84
N ILE A 405 5.63 -8.46 10.83
CA ILE A 405 6.69 -7.69 11.48
C ILE A 405 7.52 -7.09 10.36
N SER A 406 7.65 -5.79 10.38
CA SER A 406 8.38 -5.05 9.35
C SER A 406 9.63 -4.43 9.91
N GLU A 407 10.70 -4.46 9.11
CA GLU A 407 11.94 -3.74 9.42
C GLU A 407 11.87 -2.35 8.79
N VAL A 408 11.95 -1.30 9.62
CA VAL A 408 12.01 0.09 9.17
C VAL A 408 13.18 0.77 9.87
N GLY A 409 14.23 1.03 9.09
CA GLY A 409 15.51 1.49 9.64
C GLY A 409 16.11 0.41 10.54
N ASP A 410 16.25 0.74 11.82
CA ASP A 410 16.80 -0.08 12.89
C ASP A 410 15.74 -0.70 13.82
N LEU A 411 14.46 -0.63 13.44
CA LEU A 411 13.33 -1.03 14.28
C LEU A 411 12.51 -2.14 13.62
N HIS A 412 12.03 -3.07 14.46
CA HIS A 412 11.01 -4.05 14.06
C HIS A 412 9.65 -3.63 14.59
N LEU A 413 8.71 -3.40 13.68
CA LEU A 413 7.38 -2.90 14.00
C LEU A 413 6.34 -3.99 13.80
N ALA A 414 5.46 -4.18 14.79
CA ALA A 414 4.33 -5.10 14.75
C ALA A 414 3.13 -4.54 13.96
N LEU A 415 3.35 -4.19 12.69
CA LEU A 415 2.34 -3.66 11.78
C LEU A 415 2.31 -4.49 10.50
N PRO A 416 1.15 -5.10 10.17
CA PRO A 416 0.97 -5.74 8.88
C PRO A 416 1.13 -4.74 7.75
N ARG A 417 1.98 -5.06 6.77
CA ARG A 417 2.20 -4.23 5.58
C ARG A 417 2.49 -5.08 4.36
N ILE A 418 2.18 -4.54 3.19
CA ILE A 418 2.64 -5.11 1.94
C ILE A 418 4.18 -5.15 1.98
N LYS A 419 4.71 -6.35 1.78
CA LYS A 419 6.15 -6.60 1.80
C LYS A 419 6.76 -6.09 0.51
N VAL A 420 7.60 -5.06 0.66
CA VAL A 420 8.39 -4.48 -0.42
C VAL A 420 9.85 -4.58 -0.03
N THR A 421 10.66 -5.17 -0.89
CA THR A 421 12.12 -5.28 -0.70
C THR A 421 12.81 -4.31 -1.63
N ALA A 422 13.65 -3.44 -1.08
CA ALA A 422 14.35 -2.41 -1.83
C ALA A 422 15.86 -2.68 -1.89
N ILE A 423 16.50 -2.31 -2.99
CA ILE A 423 17.96 -2.17 -3.10
C ILE A 423 18.34 -0.79 -3.66
N GLY A 424 19.56 -0.33 -3.36
CA GLY A 424 20.12 0.92 -3.89
C GLY A 424 20.58 0.82 -5.34
N ALA A 425 19.68 0.44 -6.25
CA ALA A 425 19.96 0.27 -7.68
C ALA A 425 18.95 1.08 -8.53
N GLY A 426 19.07 2.41 -8.49
CA GLY A 426 18.28 3.33 -9.33
C GLY A 426 19.11 3.95 -10.46
N GLY A 427 18.48 4.78 -11.30
CA GLY A 427 19.19 5.48 -12.39
C GLY A 427 20.35 6.39 -11.91
N GLY A 428 20.23 6.93 -10.71
CA GLY A 428 21.26 7.75 -10.06
C GLY A 428 22.23 6.95 -9.19
N SER A 429 22.16 5.61 -9.15
CA SER A 429 23.14 4.81 -8.39
C SER A 429 24.53 5.03 -8.97
N LEU A 430 25.49 5.33 -8.09
CA LEU A 430 26.85 5.68 -8.45
C LEU A 430 27.64 4.43 -8.81
N ALA A 431 28.40 4.51 -9.90
CA ALA A 431 29.37 3.51 -10.28
C ALA A 431 30.76 3.91 -9.78
N ALA A 432 31.50 2.94 -9.24
CA ALA A 432 32.87 3.13 -8.79
C ALA A 432 33.71 1.86 -9.01
N VAL A 433 35.02 2.03 -9.00
CA VAL A 433 35.97 0.92 -8.87
C VAL A 433 36.39 0.86 -7.40
N ASP A 434 36.16 -0.27 -6.75
CA ASP A 434 36.53 -0.44 -5.34
C ASP A 434 38.04 -0.63 -5.15
N GLU A 435 38.47 -0.69 -3.88
CA GLU A 435 39.89 -0.88 -3.52
C GLU A 435 40.48 -2.20 -4.06
N SER A 436 39.65 -3.16 -4.45
CA SER A 436 40.05 -4.45 -5.02
C SER A 436 40.11 -4.43 -6.54
N GLY A 437 39.80 -3.30 -7.19
CA GLY A 437 39.77 -3.17 -8.65
C GLY A 437 38.49 -3.73 -9.29
N VAL A 438 37.41 -3.89 -8.53
CA VAL A 438 36.13 -4.42 -9.03
C VAL A 438 35.14 -3.28 -9.27
N LEU A 439 34.43 -3.34 -10.42
CA LEU A 439 33.33 -2.43 -10.70
C LEU A 439 32.14 -2.71 -9.77
N VAL A 440 31.75 -1.71 -9.01
CA VAL A 440 30.56 -1.72 -8.14
C VAL A 440 29.58 -0.63 -8.55
N VAL A 441 28.29 -0.89 -8.38
CA VAL A 441 27.21 0.06 -8.62
C VAL A 441 26.32 0.10 -7.39
N GLY A 442 26.07 1.30 -6.86
CA GLY A 442 25.38 1.50 -5.59
C GLY A 442 26.23 1.07 -4.38
N PRO A 443 25.67 1.14 -3.15
CA PRO A 443 24.32 1.61 -2.83
C PRO A 443 24.17 3.14 -2.79
N GLU A 444 25.29 3.89 -2.87
CA GLU A 444 25.23 5.35 -2.92
C GLU A 444 24.52 5.83 -4.19
N SER A 445 23.74 6.91 -4.07
CA SER A 445 23.04 7.55 -5.18
C SER A 445 23.44 9.02 -5.29
N ALA A 446 23.52 9.51 -6.53
CA ALA A 446 23.69 10.93 -6.83
C ALA A 446 22.44 11.78 -6.56
N GLY A 447 21.29 11.14 -6.28
CA GLY A 447 20.02 11.81 -6.06
C GLY A 447 19.54 12.61 -7.27
N SER A 448 18.83 13.71 -7.02
CA SER A 448 18.36 14.65 -8.07
C SER A 448 19.25 15.88 -8.22
N VAL A 449 20.01 16.21 -7.16
CA VAL A 449 20.99 17.29 -7.08
C VAL A 449 22.17 16.78 -6.22
N PRO A 450 23.41 16.71 -6.74
CA PRO A 450 23.82 17.14 -8.08
C PRO A 450 23.30 16.23 -9.22
N GLY A 451 22.83 15.03 -8.91
CA GLY A 451 22.29 14.08 -9.90
C GLY A 451 23.37 13.44 -10.80
N PRO A 452 22.95 12.61 -11.77
CA PRO A 452 23.81 12.08 -12.82
C PRO A 452 24.67 13.14 -13.50
N ALA A 453 25.87 12.79 -13.97
CA ALA A 453 26.78 13.75 -14.60
C ALA A 453 26.16 14.40 -15.84
N CYS A 454 25.41 13.63 -16.64
CA CYS A 454 24.67 14.11 -17.79
C CYS A 454 23.57 15.14 -17.48
N TYR A 455 23.22 15.37 -16.21
CA TYR A 455 22.23 16.40 -15.87
C TYR A 455 22.82 17.82 -15.91
N GLY A 456 24.15 17.97 -15.96
CA GLY A 456 24.80 19.29 -16.04
C GLY A 456 24.66 20.14 -14.76
N ARG A 457 24.35 19.52 -13.61
CA ARG A 457 24.07 20.21 -12.33
C ARG A 457 25.21 20.11 -11.31
N GLY A 458 26.42 19.81 -11.78
CA GLY A 458 27.63 19.72 -10.96
C GLY A 458 28.00 18.30 -10.50
N GLY A 459 27.29 17.27 -10.96
CA GLY A 459 27.68 15.87 -10.74
C GLY A 459 28.87 15.50 -11.61
N ASP A 460 29.87 14.83 -11.05
CA ASP A 460 31.11 14.45 -11.74
C ASP A 460 31.41 12.94 -11.69
N ARG A 461 30.75 12.20 -10.79
CA ARG A 461 30.82 10.74 -10.68
C ARG A 461 29.77 10.06 -11.59
N PRO A 462 30.11 8.94 -12.26
CA PRO A 462 29.20 8.29 -13.20
C PRO A 462 28.07 7.54 -12.49
N THR A 463 26.89 7.53 -13.10
CA THR A 463 25.72 6.76 -12.65
C THR A 463 25.20 5.77 -13.71
N VAL A 464 24.18 4.99 -13.36
CA VAL A 464 23.47 4.10 -14.30
C VAL A 464 22.87 4.87 -15.48
N THR A 465 22.21 6.01 -15.22
CA THR A 465 21.67 6.89 -16.27
C THR A 465 22.76 7.47 -17.17
N ASP A 466 23.95 7.79 -16.65
CA ASP A 466 25.08 8.20 -17.49
C ASP A 466 25.47 7.09 -18.48
N ALA A 467 25.50 5.84 -18.01
CA ALA A 467 25.75 4.69 -18.87
C ALA A 467 24.67 4.53 -19.94
N ASP A 468 23.39 4.66 -19.58
CA ASP A 468 22.28 4.55 -20.54
C ASP A 468 22.31 5.63 -21.63
N VAL A 469 22.73 6.84 -21.31
CA VAL A 469 22.94 7.92 -22.29
C VAL A 469 24.11 7.60 -23.22
N VAL A 470 25.23 7.10 -22.67
CA VAL A 470 26.41 6.73 -23.48
C VAL A 470 26.11 5.57 -24.43
N LEU A 471 25.34 4.57 -23.97
CA LEU A 471 24.94 3.40 -24.76
C LEU A 471 23.85 3.71 -25.81
N GLY A 472 23.34 4.95 -25.84
CA GLY A 472 22.27 5.35 -26.76
C GLY A 472 20.89 4.85 -26.36
N ILE A 473 20.72 4.33 -25.14
CA ILE A 473 19.42 3.85 -24.65
C ILE A 473 18.51 5.02 -24.31
N ILE A 474 19.02 6.05 -23.63
CA ILE A 474 18.29 7.28 -23.36
C ILE A 474 18.71 8.35 -24.38
N ASP A 475 17.72 8.99 -25.02
CA ASP A 475 17.96 10.13 -25.91
C ASP A 475 18.25 11.39 -25.07
N PRO A 476 19.44 12.01 -25.23
CA PRO A 476 19.80 13.21 -24.48
C PRO A 476 18.92 14.42 -24.82
N GLU A 477 18.28 14.47 -25.99
CA GLU A 477 17.46 15.61 -26.40
C GLU A 477 16.00 15.49 -25.93
N ARG A 478 15.54 14.28 -25.64
CA ARG A 478 14.11 13.97 -25.39
C ARG A 478 13.79 13.57 -23.96
N PHE A 479 14.77 13.57 -23.07
CA PHE A 479 14.55 13.26 -21.66
C PHE A 479 13.48 14.16 -21.03
N LEU A 480 12.55 13.55 -20.27
CA LEU A 480 11.34 14.20 -19.74
C LEU A 480 10.49 14.91 -20.81
N GLY A 481 10.35 14.31 -21.99
CA GLY A 481 9.62 14.90 -23.12
C GLY A 481 10.31 16.15 -23.69
N GLY A 482 11.64 16.21 -23.60
CA GLY A 482 12.48 17.32 -24.05
C GLY A 482 12.51 18.53 -23.11
N ARG A 483 11.92 18.43 -21.91
CA ARG A 483 11.95 19.50 -20.91
C ARG A 483 13.30 19.63 -20.20
N MET A 484 14.12 18.58 -20.25
CA MET A 484 15.42 18.55 -19.61
C MET A 484 16.46 17.94 -20.58
N PRO A 485 17.24 18.77 -21.29
CA PRO A 485 18.32 18.27 -22.13
C PRO A 485 19.43 17.65 -21.27
N LEU A 486 20.03 16.57 -21.76
CA LEU A 486 21.14 15.88 -21.11
C LEU A 486 22.47 16.11 -21.86
N GLU A 487 23.55 16.24 -21.12
CA GLU A 487 24.90 16.44 -21.66
C GLU A 487 25.67 15.12 -21.74
N ARG A 488 25.57 14.44 -22.88
CA ARG A 488 26.26 13.16 -23.15
C ARG A 488 27.77 13.23 -22.89
N SER A 489 28.42 14.34 -23.24
CA SER A 489 29.86 14.53 -23.05
C SER A 489 30.28 14.50 -21.57
N LEU A 490 29.42 14.95 -20.65
CA LEU A 490 29.68 14.88 -19.21
C LEU A 490 29.61 13.44 -18.71
N ALA A 491 28.63 12.65 -19.17
CA ALA A 491 28.56 11.22 -18.88
C ALA A 491 29.79 10.47 -19.41
N GLU A 492 30.19 10.72 -20.67
CA GLU A 492 31.38 10.09 -21.26
C GLU A 492 32.66 10.43 -20.48
N LYS A 493 32.79 11.68 -20.02
CA LYS A 493 33.92 12.11 -19.20
C LYS A 493 33.93 11.43 -17.83
N ALA A 494 32.79 11.42 -17.14
CA ALA A 494 32.67 10.79 -15.82
C ALA A 494 32.99 9.28 -15.87
N ILE A 495 32.41 8.56 -16.84
CA ILE A 495 32.67 7.13 -17.04
C ILE A 495 34.14 6.89 -17.40
N ARG A 496 34.72 7.72 -18.29
CA ARG A 496 36.13 7.60 -18.67
C ARG A 496 37.05 7.70 -17.47
N THR A 497 36.93 8.78 -16.70
CA THR A 497 37.84 9.11 -15.59
C THR A 497 37.70 8.13 -14.43
N HIS A 498 36.47 7.73 -14.09
CA HIS A 498 36.25 6.97 -12.85
C HIS A 498 36.17 5.46 -13.05
N ILE A 499 35.89 4.97 -14.26
CA ILE A 499 35.69 3.54 -14.53
C ILE A 499 36.59 3.05 -15.66
N ALA A 500 36.54 3.68 -16.84
CA ALA A 500 37.21 3.15 -18.03
C ALA A 500 38.74 3.19 -17.90
N GLU A 501 39.31 4.33 -17.53
CA GLU A 501 40.77 4.49 -17.33
C GLU A 501 41.30 3.61 -16.18
N PRO A 502 40.66 3.54 -15.00
CA PRO A 502 41.10 2.65 -13.92
C PRO A 502 41.07 1.16 -14.26
N LEU A 503 40.11 0.72 -15.09
CA LEU A 503 39.96 -0.69 -15.49
C LEU A 503 40.67 -1.03 -16.81
N GLY A 504 41.21 -0.03 -17.52
CA GLY A 504 41.82 -0.23 -18.84
C GLY A 504 40.83 -0.58 -19.95
N LEU A 505 39.59 -0.09 -19.86
CA LEU A 505 38.50 -0.37 -20.80
C LEU A 505 38.20 0.83 -21.71
N GLY A 506 37.46 0.59 -22.80
CA GLY A 506 36.83 1.66 -23.56
C GLY A 506 35.64 2.28 -22.78
N VAL A 507 35.29 3.54 -23.08
CA VAL A 507 34.15 4.22 -22.41
C VAL A 507 32.84 3.47 -22.59
N GLU A 508 32.58 2.97 -23.80
CA GLU A 508 31.35 2.20 -24.08
C GLU A 508 31.33 0.86 -23.36
N GLU A 509 32.47 0.17 -23.31
CA GLU A 509 32.61 -1.11 -22.61
C GLU A 509 32.42 -0.92 -21.09
N ALA A 510 32.98 0.16 -20.53
CA ALA A 510 32.75 0.56 -19.15
C ALA A 510 31.26 0.88 -18.90
N ALA A 511 30.59 1.63 -19.79
CA ALA A 511 29.17 1.93 -19.68
C ALA A 511 28.30 0.65 -19.73
N ALA A 512 28.58 -0.26 -20.66
CA ALA A 512 27.92 -1.56 -20.74
C ALA A 512 28.15 -2.39 -19.46
N GLY A 513 29.35 -2.31 -18.90
CA GLY A 513 29.69 -2.91 -17.61
C GLY A 513 28.84 -2.37 -16.46
N ILE A 514 28.68 -1.05 -16.33
CA ILE A 514 27.85 -0.40 -15.30
C ILE A 514 26.42 -0.91 -15.38
N ARG A 515 25.83 -0.84 -16.59
CA ARG A 515 24.45 -1.30 -16.83
C ARG A 515 24.28 -2.78 -16.49
N ARG A 516 25.20 -3.63 -16.94
CA ARG A 516 25.17 -5.08 -16.67
C ARG A 516 25.26 -5.40 -15.18
N VAL A 517 26.07 -4.67 -14.40
CA VAL A 517 26.14 -4.87 -12.94
C VAL A 517 24.81 -4.50 -12.30
N ALA A 518 24.21 -3.37 -12.66
CA ALA A 518 22.90 -2.94 -12.14
C ALA A 518 21.80 -3.95 -12.49
N ASP A 519 21.71 -4.37 -13.76
CA ASP A 519 20.68 -5.32 -14.24
C ASP A 519 20.78 -6.68 -13.54
N ASN A 520 22.00 -7.19 -13.31
CA ASN A 520 22.20 -8.46 -12.59
C ASN A 520 21.87 -8.35 -11.10
N GLN A 521 22.18 -7.22 -10.45
CA GLN A 521 21.76 -6.99 -9.06
C GLN A 521 20.23 -6.99 -8.93
N MET A 522 19.52 -6.37 -9.87
CA MET A 522 18.06 -6.40 -9.94
C MET A 522 17.54 -7.83 -10.15
N ALA A 523 18.10 -8.57 -11.12
CA ALA A 523 17.72 -9.96 -11.38
C ALA A 523 17.96 -10.88 -10.16
N ASP A 524 19.06 -10.71 -9.43
CA ASP A 524 19.34 -11.45 -8.21
C ASP A 524 18.35 -11.14 -7.10
N LEU A 525 17.89 -9.89 -6.97
CA LEU A 525 16.83 -9.54 -6.05
C LEU A 525 15.53 -10.26 -6.41
N LEU A 526 15.14 -10.25 -7.69
CA LEU A 526 13.94 -10.94 -8.21
C LEU A 526 13.96 -12.44 -7.85
N ARG A 527 15.10 -13.11 -8.05
CA ARG A 527 15.28 -14.52 -7.65
C ARG A 527 15.23 -14.70 -6.14
N LYS A 528 15.89 -13.82 -5.39
CA LYS A 528 15.95 -13.90 -3.92
C LYS A 528 14.57 -13.76 -3.29
N VAL A 529 13.74 -12.82 -3.76
CA VAL A 529 12.41 -12.61 -3.17
C VAL A 529 11.45 -13.76 -3.49
N THR A 530 11.53 -14.37 -4.67
CA THR A 530 10.66 -15.48 -5.08
C THR A 530 11.09 -16.81 -4.45
N VAL A 531 12.36 -17.19 -4.60
CA VAL A 531 12.91 -18.44 -4.01
C VAL A 531 12.82 -18.40 -2.49
N GLY A 532 13.02 -17.24 -1.88
CA GLY A 532 12.86 -17.05 -0.43
C GLY A 532 11.42 -17.23 0.08
N GLN A 533 10.43 -17.35 -0.80
CA GLN A 533 9.04 -17.72 -0.46
C GLN A 533 8.68 -19.15 -0.90
N GLY A 534 9.65 -19.93 -1.43
CA GLY A 534 9.42 -21.30 -1.90
C GLY A 534 8.83 -21.39 -3.31
N HIS A 535 8.94 -20.32 -4.11
CA HIS A 535 8.43 -20.29 -5.48
C HIS A 535 9.53 -20.23 -6.54
N ASP A 536 9.24 -20.80 -7.72
CA ASP A 536 10.09 -20.68 -8.91
C ASP A 536 9.82 -19.34 -9.63
N PRO A 537 10.83 -18.48 -9.86
CA PRO A 537 10.63 -17.23 -10.59
C PRO A 537 9.98 -17.42 -11.97
N ARG A 538 10.18 -18.57 -12.62
CA ARG A 538 9.66 -18.86 -13.97
C ARG A 538 8.14 -18.94 -14.03
N ASP A 539 7.48 -19.11 -12.89
CA ASP A 539 6.02 -19.15 -12.77
C ASP A 539 5.40 -17.74 -12.59
N PHE A 540 6.22 -16.69 -12.61
CA PHE A 540 5.79 -15.31 -12.44
C PHE A 540 5.79 -14.52 -13.74
N VAL A 541 5.07 -13.41 -13.72
CA VAL A 541 5.18 -12.32 -14.70
C VAL A 541 5.79 -11.10 -14.01
N VAL A 542 6.70 -10.39 -14.68
CA VAL A 542 7.25 -9.12 -14.15
C VAL A 542 6.37 -7.96 -14.60
N TYR A 543 5.92 -7.13 -13.66
CA TYR A 543 5.31 -5.83 -13.95
C TYR A 543 6.34 -4.74 -13.66
N ALA A 544 6.78 -4.03 -14.70
CA ALA A 544 7.81 -3.00 -14.59
C ALA A 544 7.21 -1.61 -14.69
N TYR A 545 7.46 -0.81 -13.65
CA TYR A 545 7.02 0.57 -13.57
C TYR A 545 8.09 1.46 -12.92
N GLY A 546 7.76 2.73 -12.72
CA GLY A 546 8.75 3.76 -12.37
C GLY A 546 9.37 4.41 -13.61
N GLY A 547 10.21 5.42 -13.38
CA GLY A 547 10.84 6.17 -14.47
C GLY A 547 11.88 5.36 -15.25
N ALA A 548 12.66 4.54 -14.54
CA ALA A 548 13.76 3.76 -15.11
C ALA A 548 13.44 2.25 -15.21
N GLY A 549 12.33 1.78 -14.62
CA GLY A 549 12.03 0.34 -14.55
C GLY A 549 11.95 -0.28 -15.94
N PRO A 550 11.08 0.22 -16.82
CA PRO A 550 10.98 -0.26 -18.20
C PRO A 550 12.27 -0.12 -19.03
N THR A 551 13.18 0.76 -18.62
CA THR A 551 14.46 0.98 -19.31
C THR A 551 15.42 -0.18 -19.09
N HIS A 552 15.34 -0.85 -17.93
CA HIS A 552 16.19 -2.00 -17.57
C HIS A 552 15.44 -3.35 -17.60
N ALA A 553 14.11 -3.31 -17.66
CA ALA A 553 13.24 -4.48 -17.49
C ALA A 553 13.51 -5.63 -18.44
N TYR A 554 13.91 -5.33 -19.68
CA TYR A 554 14.23 -6.36 -20.66
C TYR A 554 15.35 -7.29 -20.13
N ALA A 555 16.40 -6.71 -19.57
CA ALA A 555 17.62 -7.42 -19.20
C ALA A 555 17.43 -8.16 -17.87
N TYR A 556 16.90 -7.49 -16.84
CA TYR A 556 16.75 -8.14 -15.53
C TYR A 556 15.65 -9.21 -15.53
N THR A 557 14.63 -9.09 -16.36
CA THR A 557 13.56 -10.12 -16.48
C THR A 557 14.11 -11.37 -17.16
N GLU A 558 14.83 -11.21 -18.27
CA GLU A 558 15.50 -12.30 -18.97
C GLU A 558 16.56 -12.98 -18.10
N ALA A 559 17.42 -12.18 -17.44
CA ALA A 559 18.40 -12.71 -16.50
C ALA A 559 17.74 -13.49 -15.36
N ALA A 560 16.60 -13.04 -14.82
CA ALA A 560 15.85 -13.78 -13.82
C ALA A 560 15.22 -15.10 -14.34
N GLY A 561 15.25 -15.35 -15.65
CA GLY A 561 14.66 -16.53 -16.30
C GLY A 561 13.15 -16.41 -16.52
N ILE A 562 12.60 -15.20 -16.43
CA ILE A 562 11.16 -14.96 -16.48
C ILE A 562 10.72 -14.71 -17.92
N ALA A 563 9.61 -15.34 -18.32
CA ALA A 563 9.17 -15.36 -19.72
C ALA A 563 8.45 -14.09 -20.16
N THR A 564 7.75 -13.42 -19.25
CA THR A 564 6.81 -12.37 -19.60
C THR A 564 7.07 -11.14 -18.75
N LEU A 565 7.18 -10.00 -19.44
CA LEU A 565 7.28 -8.67 -18.88
C LEU A 565 6.04 -7.87 -19.31
N VAL A 566 5.47 -7.11 -18.40
CA VAL A 566 4.37 -6.17 -18.66
C VAL A 566 4.77 -4.78 -18.19
N VAL A 567 4.65 -3.80 -19.07
CA VAL A 567 4.77 -2.37 -18.72
C VAL A 567 3.38 -1.74 -18.83
N PRO A 568 2.75 -1.35 -17.72
CA PRO A 568 1.42 -0.74 -17.75
C PRO A 568 1.49 0.68 -18.33
N PRO A 569 0.41 1.19 -18.96
CA PRO A 569 0.39 2.55 -19.50
C PRO A 569 0.57 3.62 -18.42
N THR A 570 0.27 3.29 -17.16
CA THR A 570 0.46 4.15 -15.99
C THR A 570 1.85 4.04 -15.37
N SER A 571 2.78 3.29 -15.98
CA SER A 571 4.12 2.95 -15.45
C SER A 571 4.83 4.09 -14.72
N THR A 572 4.88 5.29 -15.31
CA THR A 572 5.62 6.43 -14.76
C THR A 572 5.05 7.05 -13.49
N VAL A 573 3.79 6.73 -13.17
CA VAL A 573 3.04 7.21 -11.99
C VAL A 573 2.21 6.08 -11.36
N HIS A 574 2.65 4.83 -11.51
CA HIS A 574 1.86 3.63 -11.19
C HIS A 574 1.47 3.58 -9.70
N SER A 575 2.35 4.05 -8.81
CA SER A 575 2.08 4.19 -7.37
C SER A 575 0.99 5.23 -7.05
N ALA A 576 0.98 6.37 -7.76
CA ALA A 576 -0.11 7.35 -7.67
C ALA A 576 -1.44 6.79 -8.22
N TYR A 577 -1.38 5.99 -9.28
CA TYR A 577 -2.54 5.26 -9.81
C TYR A 577 -3.09 4.23 -8.81
N GLY A 578 -2.22 3.49 -8.14
CA GLY A 578 -2.62 2.61 -7.05
C GLY A 578 -3.29 3.36 -5.91
N THR A 579 -2.77 4.53 -5.56
CA THR A 579 -3.32 5.35 -4.47
C THR A 579 -4.78 5.76 -4.72
N VAL A 580 -5.15 6.16 -5.95
CA VAL A 580 -6.53 6.59 -6.27
C VAL A 580 -7.49 5.44 -6.59
N THR A 581 -6.96 4.30 -7.04
CA THR A 581 -7.76 3.11 -7.37
C THR A 581 -7.93 2.15 -6.18
N SER A 582 -7.15 2.35 -5.11
CA SER A 582 -7.22 1.54 -3.91
C SER A 582 -8.52 1.74 -3.13
N ASP A 583 -9.00 0.63 -2.57
CA ASP A 583 -10.12 0.63 -1.65
C ASP A 583 -9.73 1.27 -0.30
N ARG A 584 -10.72 1.83 0.40
CA ARG A 584 -10.58 2.15 1.81
C ARG A 584 -10.31 0.85 2.56
N TYR A 585 -9.22 0.82 3.31
CA TYR A 585 -8.71 -0.40 3.92
C TYR A 585 -8.58 -0.25 5.43
N ARG A 586 -8.92 -1.32 6.13
CA ARG A 586 -8.62 -1.47 7.54
C ARG A 586 -8.28 -2.92 7.87
N ALA A 587 -7.20 -3.14 8.61
CA ALA A 587 -6.93 -4.40 9.28
C ALA A 587 -6.96 -4.19 10.79
N VAL A 588 -7.61 -5.13 11.48
CA VAL A 588 -7.60 -5.24 12.93
C VAL A 588 -7.20 -6.66 13.30
N GLN A 589 -6.39 -6.81 14.32
CA GLN A 589 -5.88 -8.11 14.76
C GLN A 589 -5.92 -8.23 16.28
N THR A 590 -5.81 -9.45 16.78
CA THR A 590 -5.58 -9.74 18.19
C THR A 590 -4.77 -11.02 18.34
N THR A 591 -3.88 -11.07 19.32
CA THR A 591 -3.26 -12.34 19.71
C THR A 591 -4.18 -13.08 20.68
N GLU A 592 -4.55 -14.28 20.28
CA GLU A 592 -5.28 -15.23 21.11
C GLU A 592 -4.74 -16.63 20.86
N VAL A 593 -4.31 -17.29 21.94
CA VAL A 593 -3.52 -18.52 21.83
C VAL A 593 -4.40 -19.75 22.05
N HIS A 594 -4.74 -20.42 20.95
CA HIS A 594 -5.45 -21.71 20.96
C HIS A 594 -4.46 -22.82 20.60
N ARG A 595 -4.33 -23.83 21.48
CA ARG A 595 -3.29 -24.86 21.37
C ARG A 595 -3.89 -26.26 21.37
N THR A 596 -3.35 -27.11 20.52
CA THR A 596 -3.65 -28.55 20.56
C THR A 596 -2.63 -29.28 21.43
N PRO A 597 -3.00 -30.39 22.08
CA PRO A 597 -2.04 -31.25 22.75
C PRO A 597 -1.10 -31.91 21.72
N PRO A 598 0.16 -32.22 22.09
CA PRO A 598 1.07 -32.95 21.21
C PRO A 598 0.56 -34.39 21.05
N GLY A 599 0.75 -34.95 19.86
CA GLY A 599 0.30 -36.32 19.53
C GLY A 599 -1.21 -36.50 19.44
N ALA A 600 -1.99 -35.42 19.33
CA ALA A 600 -3.43 -35.51 19.12
C ALA A 600 -3.77 -36.11 17.75
N ASP A 601 -4.64 -37.13 17.71
CA ASP A 601 -5.09 -37.76 16.48
C ASP A 601 -5.95 -36.81 15.62
N ASP A 602 -6.80 -36.00 16.26
CA ASP A 602 -7.59 -34.93 15.63
C ASP A 602 -7.33 -33.59 16.35
N PRO A 603 -6.30 -32.83 15.94
CA PRO A 603 -5.97 -31.57 16.60
C PRO A 603 -7.13 -30.55 16.60
N ALA A 604 -8.00 -30.59 15.58
CA ALA A 604 -9.13 -29.66 15.47
C ALA A 604 -10.16 -29.84 16.59
N ALA A 605 -10.34 -31.07 17.11
CA ALA A 605 -11.29 -31.37 18.18
C ALA A 605 -10.89 -30.75 19.54
N HIS A 606 -9.64 -30.32 19.69
CA HIS A 606 -9.13 -29.71 20.91
C HIS A 606 -9.17 -28.17 20.91
N LEU A 607 -9.64 -27.57 19.82
CA LEU A 607 -9.75 -26.12 19.67
C LEU A 607 -11.19 -25.68 19.94
N ASP A 608 -11.34 -24.56 20.67
CA ASP A 608 -12.64 -23.96 20.95
C ASP A 608 -13.11 -23.12 19.75
N ALA A 609 -13.87 -23.75 18.86
CA ALA A 609 -14.39 -23.12 17.66
C ALA A 609 -15.40 -21.99 17.97
N GLY A 610 -16.13 -22.09 19.08
CA GLY A 610 -17.08 -21.07 19.52
C GLY A 610 -16.34 -19.80 19.91
N ARG A 611 -15.32 -19.93 20.76
CA ARG A 611 -14.48 -18.81 21.18
C ARG A 611 -13.74 -18.15 20.01
N ILE A 612 -13.21 -18.93 19.06
CA ILE A 612 -12.59 -18.37 17.84
C ILE A 612 -13.62 -17.59 17.00
N THR A 613 -14.87 -18.05 16.94
CA THR A 613 -15.96 -17.35 16.25
C THR A 613 -16.23 -16.00 16.93
N GLU A 614 -16.40 -15.99 18.25
CA GLU A 614 -16.63 -14.77 19.03
C GLU A 614 -15.51 -13.73 18.82
N SER A 615 -14.26 -14.18 18.79
CA SER A 615 -13.12 -13.29 18.54
C SER A 615 -13.09 -12.72 17.12
N PHE A 616 -13.46 -13.50 16.10
CA PHE A 616 -13.62 -12.98 14.75
C PHE A 616 -14.78 -11.99 14.64
N ASP A 617 -15.91 -12.25 15.31
CA ASP A 617 -17.05 -11.35 15.31
C ASP A 617 -16.70 -10.01 15.98
N ALA A 618 -16.01 -10.03 17.12
CA ALA A 618 -15.52 -8.83 17.79
C ALA A 618 -14.50 -8.04 16.94
N LEU A 619 -13.62 -8.73 16.22
CA LEU A 619 -12.71 -8.10 15.25
C LEU A 619 -13.50 -7.49 14.07
N ALA A 620 -14.50 -8.18 13.55
CA ALA A 620 -15.32 -7.69 12.44
C ALA A 620 -16.09 -6.42 12.83
N GLU A 621 -16.67 -6.37 14.02
CA GLU A 621 -17.34 -5.18 14.54
C GLU A 621 -16.39 -3.98 14.65
N ARG A 622 -15.19 -4.17 15.21
CA ARG A 622 -14.17 -3.12 15.27
C ARG A 622 -13.72 -2.66 13.89
N CYS A 623 -13.48 -3.60 12.98
CA CYS A 623 -13.08 -3.29 11.61
C CYS A 623 -14.13 -2.45 10.88
N LEU A 624 -15.41 -2.79 11.04
CA LEU A 624 -16.52 -2.05 10.45
C LEU A 624 -16.66 -0.66 11.08
N ALA A 625 -16.50 -0.54 12.41
CA ALA A 625 -16.53 0.76 13.08
C ALA A 625 -15.46 1.71 12.55
N ASP A 626 -14.23 1.22 12.37
CA ASP A 626 -13.11 1.97 11.77
C ASP A 626 -13.33 2.30 10.27
N LEU A 627 -14.30 1.65 9.63
CA LEU A 627 -14.76 1.91 8.26
C LEU A 627 -16.09 2.68 8.24
N ASP A 628 -16.40 3.44 9.28
CA ASP A 628 -17.61 4.26 9.44
C ASP A 628 -18.93 3.46 9.38
N GLY A 629 -18.88 2.14 9.65
CA GLY A 629 -20.03 1.24 9.51
C GLY A 629 -20.53 1.09 8.07
N ASP A 630 -19.67 1.31 7.07
CA ASP A 630 -20.06 1.27 5.66
C ASP A 630 -20.56 -0.12 5.26
N ARG A 631 -21.84 -0.20 4.88
CA ARG A 631 -22.51 -1.47 4.51
C ARG A 631 -21.96 -2.09 3.22
N ARG A 632 -21.14 -1.37 2.46
CA ARG A 632 -20.43 -1.88 1.28
C ARG A 632 -19.13 -2.58 1.64
N ALA A 633 -18.70 -2.52 2.91
CA ALA A 633 -17.49 -3.17 3.37
C ALA A 633 -17.55 -4.68 3.13
N ARG A 634 -16.50 -5.20 2.52
CA ARG A 634 -16.23 -6.63 2.42
C ARG A 634 -15.18 -6.99 3.45
N LEU A 635 -15.48 -7.99 4.26
CA LEU A 635 -14.57 -8.49 5.28
C LEU A 635 -13.91 -9.77 4.82
N SER A 636 -12.64 -9.96 5.18
CA SER A 636 -11.92 -11.22 5.06
C SER A 636 -11.27 -11.57 6.40
N ARG A 637 -11.10 -12.86 6.66
CA ARG A 637 -10.61 -13.38 7.94
C ARG A 637 -9.34 -14.19 7.72
N VAL A 638 -8.37 -13.99 8.60
CA VAL A 638 -7.07 -14.66 8.54
C VAL A 638 -6.72 -15.19 9.93
N ALA A 639 -6.27 -16.45 10.00
CA ALA A 639 -5.71 -17.05 11.20
C ALA A 639 -4.22 -17.34 10.98
N TYR A 640 -3.41 -17.04 12.00
CA TYR A 640 -1.97 -17.31 11.98
C TYR A 640 -1.67 -18.60 12.75
N LEU A 641 -1.16 -19.59 12.03
CA LEU A 641 -0.89 -20.92 12.57
C LEU A 641 0.61 -21.20 12.64
N LYS A 642 1.02 -21.94 13.67
CA LYS A 642 2.37 -22.47 13.83
C LYS A 642 2.35 -23.82 14.53
N PHE A 643 3.44 -24.59 14.42
CA PHE A 643 3.63 -25.69 15.35
C PHE A 643 4.01 -25.14 16.73
N ARG A 644 3.64 -25.87 17.79
CA ARG A 644 3.97 -25.45 19.15
C ARG A 644 5.47 -25.23 19.30
N ARG A 645 5.82 -24.18 20.06
CA ARG A 645 7.20 -23.72 20.32
C ARG A 645 7.95 -23.15 19.11
N GLN A 646 7.35 -23.09 17.93
CA GLN A 646 7.93 -22.33 16.83
C GLN A 646 7.77 -20.82 17.05
N SER A 647 8.62 -20.07 16.38
CA SER A 647 8.57 -18.59 16.38
C SER A 647 7.88 -18.01 15.15
N HIS A 648 7.89 -18.73 14.02
CA HIS A 648 7.29 -18.29 12.76
C HIS A 648 5.89 -18.87 12.59
N GLU A 649 5.02 -18.07 11.98
CA GLU A 649 3.60 -18.36 11.78
C GLU A 649 3.27 -18.23 10.29
N LEU A 650 2.29 -18.99 9.83
CA LEU A 650 1.75 -18.90 8.47
C LEU A 650 0.34 -18.31 8.51
N PRO A 651 0.06 -17.24 7.74
CA PRO A 651 -1.28 -16.70 7.59
C PRO A 651 -2.12 -17.62 6.69
N LEU A 652 -3.33 -17.95 7.12
CA LEU A 652 -4.26 -18.75 6.33
C LEU A 652 -5.65 -18.10 6.31
N PRO A 653 -6.31 -18.03 5.15
CA PRO A 653 -7.66 -17.50 5.05
C PRO A 653 -8.64 -18.41 5.82
N VAL A 654 -9.60 -17.80 6.49
CA VAL A 654 -10.70 -18.48 7.19
C VAL A 654 -12.00 -18.20 6.43
N PRO A 655 -12.66 -19.22 5.85
CA PRO A 655 -13.90 -19.04 5.07
C PRO A 655 -15.01 -18.41 5.91
N ASP A 656 -15.87 -17.56 5.36
CA ASP A 656 -16.96 -16.85 6.05
C ASP A 656 -17.91 -17.74 6.89
N GLY A 657 -18.58 -17.13 7.88
CA GLY A 657 -19.56 -17.79 8.75
C GLY A 657 -18.98 -18.31 10.08
N PRO A 658 -19.73 -19.08 10.87
CA PRO A 658 -19.24 -19.62 12.14
C PRO A 658 -18.04 -20.54 11.94
N VAL A 659 -17.02 -20.41 12.80
CA VAL A 659 -15.92 -21.37 12.83
C VAL A 659 -16.43 -22.64 13.49
N THR A 660 -16.31 -23.77 12.78
CA THR A 660 -16.69 -25.09 13.29
C THR A 660 -15.46 -25.99 13.39
N THR A 661 -15.56 -27.11 14.10
CA THR A 661 -14.50 -28.12 14.12
C THR A 661 -14.15 -28.63 12.71
N GLY A 662 -15.12 -28.66 11.78
CA GLY A 662 -14.89 -28.99 10.38
C GLY A 662 -13.96 -27.98 9.69
N VAL A 663 -14.29 -26.68 9.83
CA VAL A 663 -13.46 -25.57 9.30
C VAL A 663 -12.05 -25.61 9.89
N LEU A 664 -11.91 -25.86 11.20
CA LEU A 664 -10.60 -25.96 11.84
C LEU A 664 -9.78 -27.13 11.31
N ARG A 665 -10.42 -28.26 11.00
CA ARG A 665 -9.75 -29.42 10.41
C ARG A 665 -9.22 -29.12 9.01
N GLU A 666 -10.02 -28.43 8.18
CA GLU A 666 -9.60 -27.95 6.86
C GLU A 666 -8.44 -26.95 6.98
N LEU A 667 -8.55 -25.98 7.89
CA LEU A 667 -7.53 -24.98 8.16
C LEU A 667 -6.19 -25.61 8.59
N ILE A 668 -6.21 -26.62 9.46
CA ILE A 668 -5.00 -27.37 9.86
C ILE A 668 -4.43 -28.19 8.69
N GLY A 669 -5.30 -28.75 7.83
CA GLY A 669 -4.89 -29.41 6.60
C GLY A 669 -4.15 -28.47 5.65
N GLU A 670 -4.72 -27.29 5.40
CA GLU A 670 -4.10 -26.26 4.57
C GLU A 670 -2.80 -25.73 5.21
N PHE A 671 -2.77 -25.55 6.54
CA PHE A 671 -1.55 -25.18 7.25
C PHE A 671 -0.41 -26.15 6.98
N ARG A 672 -0.68 -27.46 7.05
CA ARG A 672 0.31 -28.48 6.72
C ARG A 672 0.78 -28.33 5.27
N ALA A 673 -0.13 -28.20 4.32
CA ALA A 673 0.20 -28.10 2.90
C ALA A 673 1.03 -26.84 2.60
N ALA A 674 0.63 -25.69 3.13
CA ALA A 674 1.36 -24.43 3.01
C ALA A 674 2.75 -24.51 3.66
N TYR A 675 2.85 -25.14 4.84
CA TYR A 675 4.13 -25.33 5.53
C TYR A 675 5.09 -26.20 4.70
N GLU A 676 4.62 -27.33 4.18
CA GLU A 676 5.45 -28.22 3.35
C GLU A 676 5.81 -27.59 1.99
N ARG A 677 4.99 -26.66 1.47
CA ARG A 677 5.32 -25.89 0.25
C ARG A 677 6.51 -24.96 0.47
N ILE A 678 6.56 -24.28 1.62
CA ILE A 678 7.60 -23.31 1.95
C ILE A 678 8.89 -24.01 2.40
N TYR A 679 8.80 -25.03 3.25
CA TYR A 679 9.95 -25.65 3.91
C TYR A 679 10.35 -27.00 3.33
N GLY A 680 9.55 -27.57 2.42
CA GLY A 680 9.80 -28.86 1.77
C GLY A 680 8.87 -29.97 2.27
N ALA A 681 8.60 -30.94 1.40
CA ALA A 681 7.73 -32.08 1.69
C ALA A 681 8.22 -32.88 2.91
N GLY A 682 7.28 -33.23 3.80
CA GLY A 682 7.58 -34.00 5.01
C GLY A 682 8.19 -33.20 6.18
N THR A 683 8.33 -31.89 6.07
CA THR A 683 8.85 -31.04 7.16
C THR A 683 7.79 -30.64 8.19
N ALA A 684 6.50 -30.82 7.89
CA ALA A 684 5.42 -30.52 8.81
C ALA A 684 5.34 -31.54 9.97
N LEU A 685 5.34 -31.04 11.20
CA LEU A 685 5.37 -31.86 12.41
C LEU A 685 4.07 -31.73 13.23
N LEU A 686 2.96 -32.23 12.69
CA LEU A 686 1.65 -32.20 13.39
C LEU A 686 1.70 -32.83 14.79
N GLY A 687 2.56 -33.83 14.99
CA GLY A 687 2.77 -34.46 16.31
C GLY A 687 3.27 -33.50 17.40
N ALA A 688 3.87 -32.36 17.05
CA ALA A 688 4.24 -31.33 18.02
C ALA A 688 3.02 -30.58 18.59
N GLY A 689 1.86 -30.69 17.93
CA GLY A 689 0.68 -29.88 18.17
C GLY A 689 0.71 -28.57 17.38
N VAL A 690 -0.48 -28.04 17.10
CA VAL A 690 -0.70 -26.81 16.35
C VAL A 690 -1.13 -25.70 17.32
N GLU A 691 -0.77 -24.47 16.99
CA GLU A 691 -1.16 -23.26 17.70
C GLU A 691 -1.76 -22.26 16.71
N ILE A 692 -3.03 -21.89 16.91
CA ILE A 692 -3.60 -20.66 16.32
C ILE A 692 -3.23 -19.55 17.30
N HIS A 693 -2.50 -18.55 16.82
CA HIS A 693 -1.83 -17.59 17.68
C HIS A 693 -2.34 -16.16 17.52
N THR A 694 -2.70 -15.76 16.29
CA THR A 694 -3.24 -14.43 16.00
C THR A 694 -4.42 -14.57 15.06
N LEU A 695 -5.47 -13.80 15.31
CA LEU A 695 -6.64 -13.67 14.45
C LEU A 695 -6.65 -12.26 13.87
N ARG A 696 -6.99 -12.13 12.58
CA ARG A 696 -7.06 -10.85 11.87
C ARG A 696 -8.32 -10.78 11.03
N VAL A 697 -8.96 -9.62 11.04
CA VAL A 697 -10.02 -9.26 10.10
C VAL A 697 -9.55 -8.07 9.29
N GLU A 698 -9.77 -8.14 7.98
CA GLU A 698 -9.50 -7.05 7.05
C GLU A 698 -10.81 -6.62 6.41
N GLY A 699 -11.01 -5.31 6.29
CA GLY A 699 -12.17 -4.71 5.66
C GLY A 699 -11.76 -3.82 4.50
N ARG A 700 -12.48 -3.95 3.38
CA ARG A 700 -12.28 -3.15 2.17
C ARG A 700 -13.58 -2.50 1.74
N VAL A 701 -13.55 -1.19 1.46
CA VAL A 701 -14.69 -0.42 0.94
C VAL A 701 -14.27 0.26 -0.36
N LYS A 702 -14.98 -0.04 -1.44
CA LYS A 702 -14.70 0.55 -2.75
C LYS A 702 -14.95 2.06 -2.75
N VAL A 703 -13.92 2.83 -3.12
CA VAL A 703 -13.95 4.30 -3.11
C VAL A 703 -14.20 4.87 -4.49
N SER A 704 -13.56 4.32 -5.51
CA SER A 704 -13.70 4.75 -6.89
C SER A 704 -14.20 3.60 -7.77
N ASP A 705 -15.17 3.89 -8.63
CA ASP A 705 -15.74 2.95 -9.62
C ASP A 705 -15.44 3.43 -11.05
N VAL A 706 -14.38 4.22 -11.22
CA VAL A 706 -14.04 4.87 -12.49
C VAL A 706 -13.74 3.82 -13.55
N ARG A 707 -14.47 3.86 -14.65
CA ARG A 707 -14.22 2.98 -15.80
C ARG A 707 -13.25 3.67 -16.74
N GLU A 708 -12.11 3.06 -16.96
CA GLU A 708 -11.17 3.53 -17.98
C GLU A 708 -11.76 3.39 -19.37
N GLY A 709 -11.62 4.46 -20.15
CA GLY A 709 -11.92 4.47 -21.58
C GLY A 709 -10.82 3.83 -22.43
N PRO A 710 -11.03 3.73 -23.75
CA PRO A 710 -10.01 3.26 -24.66
C PRO A 710 -8.82 4.24 -24.68
N TYR A 711 -7.62 3.68 -24.79
CA TYR A 711 -6.41 4.46 -24.99
C TYR A 711 -6.28 4.86 -26.47
N PRO A 712 -5.79 6.07 -26.78
CA PRO A 712 -5.46 6.44 -28.15
C PRO A 712 -4.25 5.64 -28.64
N GLY A 713 -4.09 5.55 -29.97
CA GLY A 713 -2.93 4.93 -30.61
C GLY A 713 -3.32 4.15 -31.85
N SER A 714 -2.31 3.73 -32.60
CA SER A 714 -2.43 2.93 -33.81
C SER A 714 -1.98 1.49 -33.56
N ALA A 715 -2.72 0.52 -34.11
CA ALA A 715 -2.28 -0.86 -34.18
C ALA A 715 -1.14 -1.06 -35.21
N ASP A 716 -0.95 -0.10 -36.12
CA ASP A 716 0.22 -0.05 -37.01
C ASP A 716 1.37 0.65 -36.28
N PRO A 717 2.46 -0.08 -35.95
CA PRO A 717 3.60 0.51 -35.26
C PRO A 717 4.34 1.57 -36.07
N ASP A 718 4.34 1.47 -37.40
CA ASP A 718 5.07 2.40 -38.27
C ASP A 718 4.49 3.81 -38.24
N ALA A 719 3.20 3.95 -37.90
CA ALA A 719 2.58 5.24 -37.63
C ALA A 719 3.20 5.98 -36.42
N SER A 720 3.91 5.26 -35.56
CA SER A 720 4.60 5.80 -34.38
C SER A 720 6.11 5.85 -34.52
N LEU A 721 6.67 5.41 -35.66
CA LEU A 721 8.10 5.45 -35.90
C LEU A 721 8.58 6.91 -35.98
N ILE A 722 9.59 7.24 -35.17
CA ILE A 722 10.15 8.59 -35.08
C ILE A 722 11.61 8.67 -35.56
N GLY A 723 12.25 7.52 -35.78
CA GLY A 723 13.60 7.46 -36.36
C GLY A 723 14.32 6.15 -36.03
N GLU A 724 15.62 6.18 -36.23
CA GLU A 724 16.56 5.11 -35.85
C GLU A 724 17.74 5.76 -35.11
N ARG A 725 18.30 5.04 -34.13
CA ARG A 725 19.56 5.44 -33.48
C ARG A 725 20.45 4.25 -33.21
N GLU A 726 21.76 4.49 -33.18
CA GLU A 726 22.73 3.48 -32.75
C GLU A 726 22.57 3.24 -31.25
N VAL A 727 22.28 1.99 -30.88
CA VAL A 727 22.16 1.55 -29.48
C VAL A 727 23.12 0.39 -29.27
N HIS A 728 23.82 0.40 -28.15
CA HIS A 728 24.68 -0.70 -27.76
C HIS A 728 23.92 -1.68 -26.86
N PHE A 729 23.74 -2.91 -27.34
CA PHE A 729 23.24 -4.03 -26.54
C PHE A 729 24.40 -4.99 -26.21
N PRO A 730 24.47 -5.56 -24.99
CA PRO A 730 25.53 -6.51 -24.64
C PRO A 730 25.64 -7.72 -25.58
N GLU A 731 24.51 -8.15 -26.17
CA GLU A 731 24.42 -9.36 -26.98
C GLU A 731 24.86 -9.13 -28.44
N THR A 732 24.66 -7.92 -28.96
CA THR A 732 24.85 -7.61 -30.39
C THR A 732 25.86 -6.49 -30.65
N GLY A 733 26.33 -5.79 -29.61
CA GLY A 733 27.11 -4.57 -29.74
C GLY A 733 26.26 -3.40 -30.23
N ARG A 734 26.88 -2.47 -30.96
CA ARG A 734 26.16 -1.34 -31.57
C ARG A 734 25.34 -1.81 -32.77
N ILE A 735 24.06 -1.47 -32.77
CA ILE A 735 23.14 -1.75 -33.86
C ILE A 735 22.15 -0.59 -34.05
N ALA A 736 21.84 -0.27 -35.31
CA ALA A 736 20.78 0.64 -35.67
C ALA A 736 19.44 0.10 -35.15
N THR A 737 18.82 0.87 -34.26
CA THR A 737 17.63 0.46 -33.50
C THR A 737 16.48 1.41 -33.82
N ARG A 738 15.33 0.85 -34.19
CA ARG A 738 14.12 1.63 -34.50
C ARG A 738 13.57 2.26 -33.22
N VAL A 739 13.23 3.54 -33.30
CA VAL A 739 12.71 4.34 -32.19
C VAL A 739 11.28 4.73 -32.49
N TYR A 740 10.39 4.49 -31.54
CA TYR A 740 8.95 4.75 -31.63
C TYR A 740 8.51 5.74 -30.57
N ARG A 741 7.54 6.60 -30.90
CA ARG A 741 6.80 7.38 -29.91
C ARG A 741 5.81 6.45 -29.20
N GLY A 742 6.05 6.19 -27.93
CA GLY A 742 5.29 5.24 -27.12
C GLY A 742 3.80 5.56 -27.06
N GLU A 743 3.41 6.83 -26.90
CA GLU A 743 2.00 7.24 -26.83
C GLU A 743 1.23 7.05 -28.15
N GLY A 744 1.93 6.83 -29.26
CA GLY A 744 1.33 6.54 -30.56
C GLY A 744 0.97 5.06 -30.76
N LEU A 745 1.57 4.16 -29.98
CA LEU A 745 1.30 2.72 -30.08
C LEU A 745 -0.01 2.38 -29.37
N GLY A 746 -0.93 1.77 -30.12
CA GLY A 746 -2.25 1.37 -29.65
C GLY A 746 -2.44 -0.13 -29.59
N ALA A 747 -3.55 -0.55 -28.99
CA ALA A 747 -3.98 -1.94 -28.91
C ALA A 747 -3.85 -2.67 -30.26
N GLY A 748 -3.24 -3.86 -30.23
CA GLY A 748 -2.99 -4.71 -31.39
C GLY A 748 -1.65 -4.46 -32.09
N ALA A 749 -0.91 -3.41 -31.75
CA ALA A 749 0.45 -3.21 -32.27
C ALA A 749 1.39 -4.34 -31.82
N ALA A 750 2.26 -4.76 -32.74
CA ALA A 750 3.27 -5.79 -32.47
C ALA A 750 4.61 -5.39 -33.08
N LEU A 751 5.69 -5.64 -32.33
CA LEU A 751 7.06 -5.26 -32.69
C LEU A 751 8.03 -6.41 -32.36
N ARG A 752 9.05 -6.59 -33.19
CA ARG A 752 10.21 -7.41 -32.85
C ARG A 752 11.38 -6.49 -32.52
N GLY A 753 12.15 -6.84 -31.50
CA GLY A 753 13.34 -6.09 -31.15
C GLY A 753 14.47 -6.26 -32.18
N PRO A 754 15.56 -5.48 -32.06
CA PRO A 754 15.73 -4.41 -31.07
C PRO A 754 14.87 -3.19 -31.41
N ALA A 755 14.21 -2.63 -30.40
CA ALA A 755 13.40 -1.42 -30.54
C ALA A 755 13.41 -0.60 -29.26
N ILE A 756 13.25 0.71 -29.39
CA ILE A 756 13.04 1.62 -28.26
C ILE A 756 11.70 2.34 -28.38
N LEU A 757 10.93 2.35 -27.31
CA LEU A 757 9.73 3.15 -27.18
C LEU A 757 9.99 4.31 -26.23
N GLU A 758 9.88 5.53 -26.74
CA GLU A 758 10.04 6.75 -25.96
C GLU A 758 8.68 7.26 -25.49
N PHE A 759 8.50 7.31 -24.17
CA PHE A 759 7.40 8.04 -23.54
C PHE A 759 7.95 9.30 -22.90
N ALA A 760 7.08 10.28 -22.63
CA ALA A 760 7.50 11.51 -21.97
C ALA A 760 8.19 11.28 -20.60
N GLY A 761 7.86 10.21 -19.87
CA GLY A 761 8.38 9.95 -18.52
C GLY A 761 9.23 8.68 -18.36
N THR A 762 9.42 7.88 -19.41
CA THR A 762 10.22 6.63 -19.36
C THR A 762 10.63 6.21 -20.77
N THR A 763 11.62 5.33 -20.84
CA THR A 763 12.03 4.66 -22.07
C THR A 763 11.85 3.17 -21.90
N VAL A 764 11.12 2.52 -22.80
CA VAL A 764 10.95 1.05 -22.79
C VAL A 764 11.89 0.46 -23.84
N VAL A 765 12.73 -0.49 -23.42
CA VAL A 765 13.68 -1.16 -24.29
C VAL A 765 13.14 -2.54 -24.62
N ILE A 766 13.09 -2.89 -25.91
CA ILE A 766 12.78 -4.22 -26.40
C ILE A 766 14.07 -4.85 -26.88
N GLY A 767 14.55 -5.89 -26.19
CA GLY A 767 15.82 -6.54 -26.48
C GLY A 767 15.82 -7.23 -27.87
N PRO A 768 17.01 -7.51 -28.45
CA PRO A 768 17.12 -8.09 -29.80
C PRO A 768 16.35 -9.40 -30.03
N SER A 769 16.21 -10.23 -28.98
CA SER A 769 15.51 -11.52 -29.01
C SER A 769 14.03 -11.42 -28.63
N GLN A 770 13.54 -10.23 -28.26
CA GLN A 770 12.24 -10.07 -27.64
C GLN A 770 11.17 -9.61 -28.62
N THR A 771 9.93 -9.90 -28.29
CA THR A 771 8.77 -9.43 -29.05
C THR A 771 7.81 -8.69 -28.13
N LEU A 772 7.22 -7.62 -28.64
CA LEU A 772 6.24 -6.80 -27.96
C LEU A 772 4.89 -6.94 -28.64
N HIS A 773 3.83 -7.07 -27.85
CA HIS A 773 2.45 -6.88 -28.26
C HIS A 773 1.74 -5.91 -27.30
N VAL A 774 0.96 -4.98 -27.85
CA VAL A 774 0.15 -4.03 -27.08
C VAL A 774 -1.26 -4.59 -26.89
N ASP A 775 -1.65 -4.85 -25.64
CA ASP A 775 -2.96 -5.42 -25.35
C ASP A 775 -4.13 -4.41 -25.51
N GLN A 776 -5.36 -4.88 -25.31
CA GLN A 776 -6.58 -4.06 -25.44
C GLN A 776 -6.70 -2.91 -24.41
N ARG A 777 -5.78 -2.85 -23.45
CA ARG A 777 -5.68 -1.83 -22.40
C ARG A 777 -4.41 -1.01 -22.53
N ASN A 778 -3.71 -1.12 -23.65
CA ASN A 778 -2.41 -0.50 -23.91
C ASN A 778 -1.31 -0.89 -22.91
N ASN A 779 -1.41 -2.07 -22.27
CA ASN A 779 -0.25 -2.65 -21.61
C ASN A 779 0.73 -3.14 -22.69
N LEU A 780 2.01 -2.86 -22.50
CA LEU A 780 3.07 -3.40 -23.32
C LEU A 780 3.44 -4.78 -22.78
N VAL A 781 3.06 -5.84 -23.49
CA VAL A 781 3.34 -7.22 -23.11
C VAL A 781 4.53 -7.71 -23.93
N ILE A 782 5.62 -8.01 -23.25
CA ILE A 782 6.91 -8.35 -23.85
C ILE A 782 7.20 -9.82 -23.55
N ASP A 783 7.35 -10.61 -24.61
CA ASP A 783 7.87 -11.97 -24.53
C ASP A 783 9.40 -11.92 -24.49
N CYS A 784 9.95 -12.38 -23.38
CA CYS A 784 11.38 -12.44 -23.11
C CYS A 784 11.98 -13.79 -23.55
N LYS A 785 11.16 -14.78 -23.90
CA LYS A 785 11.64 -16.01 -24.53
C LYS A 785 11.81 -15.73 -26.01
N GLY A 786 13.06 -15.65 -26.47
CA GLY A 786 13.33 -15.69 -27.91
C GLY A 786 12.69 -16.93 -28.55
N GLU A 787 12.36 -16.84 -29.84
CA GLU A 787 12.04 -18.03 -30.63
C GLU A 787 13.23 -18.99 -30.54
N ALA A 788 13.03 -20.13 -29.87
CA ALA A 788 14.07 -21.15 -29.65
C ALA A 788 14.52 -21.82 -30.95
#